data_AF-A0A3L7SA92-F1
#
_entry.id   AF-A0A3L7SA92-F1
#
_cell.length_a   1.000
_cell.length_b   1.000
_cell.length_c   1.000
_cell.angle_alpha   90.00
_cell.angle_beta   90.00
_cell.angle_gamma   90.00
#
_symmetry.space_group_name_H-M   'P 1'
#
loop_
_entity.id
_entity.type
_entity.pdbx_description
1 polymer ?
#
loop_
_entity_poly.entity_id
_entity_poly.type
_entity_poly.pdbx_seq_one_letter_code
_entity_poly.pdbx_strand_id
1 'polypeptide(L)'
;MGTAADTRTLGKTKPAASVTAASGVKCHCGCKRRPATASATSPNHIRACNMAVGRLAGITSPRRSSCMLFMASLCLPAPGPLGSGKNCRYTSGFRGPGKRNQGTHPEMPAPARELDTLAVTRDADGFAVLSFVVPDHGHNVLTQQALEDLAVALDELGDQPPPGMIIRSGRPGSFFAGADLARLERLGSLSGVEIEQLCAAGRELFTRLSAAWPSVAVVDGTCLGGGLELALACDMRVATTNPDTQLGFPEVKLGLLPGWGGTVRLPRLVGPGPALELAAAGESIDGAAALRLGLVDACVPPDQALASARRLLEMHAADGFVASRRRQLRDPAPLDPQEHEFLAATSGAVIHGRTGGRYPAPPAILETILAGSAVDAAAAARLESAAFARLAATDVSAKLIRVFRIGERNRRDSGLGPDIVSNAAAASAPAVVGAGIMGAGIVASHLRAGFTVTLVDIDAAKLADGVPGILEEAAWDRATKSASPQRALELAGRLRTATTMAAVAGADLVIESVVERSDVKQRVLAAIEQAVRPDAVIATNTSTNPIARLADGLQQPARFCGMHFFNPVRRMVLVEVIRGPATADATVARAVAHAKRLGKCPIVVRDSPGFLVNRVLMPYLHEAVEMVREGVPPERIDRVSRGFGMPMGPIELYDMIGLDTAFYAGLVLSAAYGDRIEASPVIPALVKAGRLGRKSGGGFYGYTRGGQGPRVGAADAAVTEIITRYALPAHEANDRTIADRLFLPMLLEALRVLDEGIVRDGRDVDLAVIHALGFPPFRGGLLAWADSLGAAEVLRRLEPLAALGTRMQPTESLLALARDGRHFTS
;
A
#
# COMPACT_ATOMS: atom_id res chain seq x y z
N MET A 1 -56.52 46.13 -4.64
CA MET A 1 -56.80 47.54 -5.02
C MET A 1 -55.46 48.15 -5.39
N GLY A 2 -55.17 48.71 -6.57
CA GLY A 2 -55.81 48.73 -7.90
C GLY A 2 -54.73 49.16 -8.92
N THR A 3 -54.64 48.60 -10.15
CA THR A 3 -55.24 49.11 -11.42
C THR A 3 -54.95 50.61 -11.68
N ALA A 4 -54.40 51.07 -12.81
CA ALA A 4 -54.35 50.59 -14.21
C ALA A 4 -52.89 50.60 -14.78
N ALA A 5 -52.48 49.98 -15.90
CA ALA A 5 -53.02 49.83 -17.28
C ALA A 5 -52.92 51.12 -18.14
N ASP A 6 -52.73 51.10 -19.47
CA ASP A 6 -52.91 50.01 -20.45
C ASP A 6 -52.17 50.24 -21.82
N THR A 7 -52.24 49.26 -22.73
CA THR A 7 -52.05 49.27 -24.21
C THR A 7 -50.62 49.26 -24.82
N ARG A 8 -50.34 48.62 -25.98
CA ARG A 8 -51.21 47.91 -26.98
C ARG A 8 -50.43 46.88 -27.86
N THR A 9 -51.03 45.70 -28.11
CA THR A 9 -51.17 44.92 -29.41
C THR A 9 -50.03 44.85 -30.46
N LEU A 10 -49.84 43.84 -31.34
CA LEU A 10 -50.46 42.54 -31.75
C LEU A 10 -49.42 41.83 -32.68
N GLY A 11 -49.37 40.52 -32.96
CA GLY A 11 -50.04 39.32 -32.43
C GLY A 11 -50.10 38.16 -33.45
N LYS A 12 -50.43 36.93 -32.99
CA LYS A 12 -50.81 35.70 -33.76
C LYS A 12 -49.67 34.97 -34.53
N THR A 13 -49.67 33.64 -34.77
CA THR A 13 -50.69 32.58 -34.52
C THR A 13 -50.08 31.19 -34.20
N LYS A 14 -50.86 30.35 -33.49
CA LYS A 14 -50.72 28.87 -33.29
C LYS A 14 -51.11 28.08 -34.57
N PRO A 15 -50.98 26.72 -34.70
CA PRO A 15 -50.86 25.64 -33.71
C PRO A 15 -49.56 24.79 -33.89
N ALA A 16 -49.40 23.45 -33.69
CA ALA A 16 -50.29 22.30 -33.45
C ALA A 16 -49.62 21.10 -32.70
N ALA A 17 -50.33 19.97 -32.65
CA ALA A 17 -50.03 18.68 -31.99
C ALA A 17 -49.99 17.53 -33.07
N SER A 18 -49.71 16.23 -32.86
CA SER A 18 -49.36 15.38 -31.69
C SER A 18 -49.05 13.91 -32.09
N VAL A 19 -48.21 13.21 -31.30
CA VAL A 19 -48.33 11.77 -30.90
C VAL A 19 -47.99 10.61 -31.89
N THR A 20 -47.61 9.47 -31.28
CA THR A 20 -47.45 8.07 -31.78
C THR A 20 -46.22 7.61 -32.60
N ALA A 21 -45.34 6.91 -31.88
CA ALA A 21 -44.54 5.71 -32.18
C ALA A 21 -44.77 4.89 -33.47
N ALA A 22 -43.68 4.29 -34.00
CA ALA A 22 -43.62 2.88 -34.43
C ALA A 22 -42.17 2.37 -34.68
N SER A 23 -42.00 1.05 -34.62
CA SER A 23 -40.79 0.24 -34.88
C SER A 23 -40.26 0.26 -36.32
N GLY A 24 -38.96 0.00 -36.55
CA GLY A 24 -38.42 -0.30 -37.88
C GLY A 24 -36.98 -0.83 -37.92
N VAL A 25 -36.79 -2.15 -38.01
CA VAL A 25 -35.47 -2.81 -38.13
C VAL A 25 -35.18 -3.22 -39.58
N LYS A 26 -34.04 -2.80 -40.16
CA LYS A 26 -33.13 -3.66 -40.95
C LYS A 26 -31.86 -2.95 -41.46
N CYS A 27 -30.78 -3.72 -41.52
CA CYS A 27 -29.54 -3.37 -42.22
C CYS A 27 -29.69 -3.55 -43.74
N HIS A 28 -28.76 -2.99 -44.54
CA HIS A 28 -28.11 -3.80 -45.59
C HIS A 28 -26.70 -3.33 -45.98
N CYS A 29 -25.95 -4.28 -46.54
CA CYS A 29 -24.58 -4.12 -47.06
C CYS A 29 -24.57 -3.46 -48.45
N GLY A 30 -23.50 -2.75 -48.81
CA GLY A 30 -23.35 -2.08 -50.11
C GLY A 30 -21.91 -1.76 -50.53
N CYS A 31 -21.02 -2.76 -50.60
CA CYS A 31 -19.63 -2.56 -51.03
C CYS A 31 -19.49 -2.47 -52.57
N LYS A 32 -18.77 -1.45 -53.08
CA LYS A 32 -18.18 -1.41 -54.44
C LYS A 32 -16.96 -0.46 -54.52
N ARG A 33 -16.23 -0.49 -55.64
CA ARG A 33 -14.79 -0.12 -55.73
C ARG A 33 -14.49 1.20 -56.47
N ARG A 34 -13.26 1.70 -56.23
CA ARG A 34 -12.34 2.58 -57.03
C ARG A 34 -12.55 2.58 -58.56
N PRO A 35 -12.11 3.60 -59.34
CA PRO A 35 -10.90 4.47 -59.21
C PRO A 35 -11.20 6.00 -59.18
N ALA A 36 -10.30 6.96 -58.90
CA ALA A 36 -8.82 7.10 -58.92
C ALA A 36 -8.20 7.65 -60.24
N THR A 37 -7.94 8.96 -60.27
CA THR A 37 -7.05 9.71 -61.19
C THR A 37 -6.39 10.87 -60.42
N ALA A 38 -5.44 11.61 -61.02
CA ALA A 38 -4.38 12.33 -60.30
C ALA A 38 -4.17 13.81 -60.72
N SER A 39 -3.07 14.41 -60.23
CA SER A 39 -2.56 15.79 -60.43
C SER A 39 -3.26 16.91 -59.64
N ALA A 40 -2.65 18.08 -59.38
CA ALA A 40 -1.33 18.39 -58.81
C ALA A 40 -1.13 19.92 -58.83
N THR A 41 -0.98 20.58 -57.67
CA THR A 41 -0.28 21.88 -57.50
C THR A 41 -0.13 22.24 -56.01
N SER A 42 0.71 23.24 -55.72
CA SER A 42 1.14 23.72 -54.39
C SER A 42 1.39 25.25 -54.50
N PRO A 43 1.78 26.03 -53.47
CA PRO A 43 1.88 25.77 -52.02
C PRO A 43 1.23 26.87 -51.13
N ASN A 44 1.11 26.64 -49.81
CA ASN A 44 1.75 27.44 -48.73
C ASN A 44 1.09 27.32 -47.34
N HIS A 45 1.94 27.43 -46.30
CA HIS A 45 1.69 27.66 -44.86
C HIS A 45 0.68 26.73 -44.12
N ILE A 46 1.02 25.91 -43.11
CA ILE A 46 1.94 26.02 -41.92
C ILE A 46 1.48 27.14 -40.98
N ARG A 47 1.01 26.90 -39.73
CA ARG A 47 0.98 25.67 -38.90
C ARG A 47 -0.11 25.76 -37.82
N ALA A 48 -0.76 24.65 -37.44
CA ALA A 48 -1.52 24.53 -36.19
C ALA A 48 -1.65 23.07 -35.71
N CYS A 49 -1.69 22.88 -34.38
CA CYS A 49 -2.17 21.71 -33.61
C CYS A 49 -1.69 20.26 -33.89
N ASN A 50 -0.91 19.76 -32.91
CA ASN A 50 -1.21 18.59 -32.07
C ASN A 50 -0.98 17.11 -32.50
N MET A 51 -0.19 16.46 -31.62
CA MET A 51 -0.38 15.13 -30.99
C MET A 51 0.11 13.83 -31.66
N ALA A 52 0.48 12.93 -30.73
CA ALA A 52 0.49 11.46 -30.77
C ALA A 52 1.64 10.69 -31.46
N VAL A 53 2.40 10.01 -30.59
CA VAL A 53 2.85 8.60 -30.70
C VAL A 53 3.52 8.14 -32.01
N GLY A 54 4.84 7.88 -31.92
CA GLY A 54 5.59 7.04 -32.85
C GLY A 54 6.57 6.13 -32.10
N ARG A 55 6.68 4.85 -32.52
CA ARG A 55 7.65 3.87 -31.99
C ARG A 55 8.76 3.60 -33.02
N LEU A 56 9.96 3.30 -32.51
CA LEU A 56 10.97 2.35 -33.03
C LEU A 56 11.11 2.14 -34.56
N ALA A 57 12.28 2.51 -35.07
CA ALA A 57 13.01 1.77 -36.11
C ALA A 57 14.52 1.98 -35.88
N GLY A 58 15.42 1.01 -36.09
CA GLY A 58 15.25 -0.40 -36.44
C GLY A 58 16.59 -1.03 -36.83
N ILE A 59 16.65 -2.34 -37.08
CA ILE A 59 17.73 -3.07 -37.78
C ILE A 59 17.12 -4.36 -38.36
N THR A 60 17.77 -4.99 -39.35
CA THR A 60 17.08 -5.80 -40.38
C THR A 60 17.51 -7.28 -40.50
N SER A 61 16.56 -8.07 -41.02
CA SER A 61 16.77 -9.32 -41.78
C SER A 61 16.99 -10.64 -40.96
N PRO A 62 16.92 -11.85 -41.58
CA PRO A 62 15.64 -12.58 -41.56
C PRO A 62 15.72 -14.11 -41.36
N ARG A 63 14.58 -14.75 -41.04
CA ARG A 63 14.28 -16.15 -41.43
C ARG A 63 12.77 -16.38 -41.62
N ARG A 64 12.42 -17.50 -42.25
CA ARG A 64 11.12 -17.72 -42.93
C ARG A 64 10.09 -18.52 -42.12
N SER A 65 8.84 -18.32 -42.52
CA SER A 65 7.63 -19.19 -42.55
C SER A 65 7.70 -20.62 -41.99
N SER A 66 6.62 -21.23 -41.49
CA SER A 66 5.19 -20.98 -41.81
C SER A 66 4.24 -21.23 -40.63
N CYS A 67 3.08 -20.56 -40.64
CA CYS A 67 1.88 -20.98 -39.89
C CYS A 67 0.97 -21.84 -40.78
N MET A 68 0.21 -22.75 -40.19
CA MET A 68 -1.16 -23.08 -40.64
C MET A 68 -2.07 -23.34 -39.44
N LEU A 69 -3.35 -22.98 -39.61
CA LEU A 69 -4.40 -23.13 -38.60
C LEU A 69 -4.91 -24.58 -38.58
N PHE A 70 -5.59 -24.96 -37.50
CA PHE A 70 -6.98 -25.41 -37.64
C PHE A 70 -7.84 -25.02 -36.42
N MET A 71 -9.13 -24.86 -36.65
CA MET A 71 -10.13 -24.44 -35.65
C MET A 71 -10.96 -25.63 -35.14
N ALA A 72 -11.67 -25.40 -34.03
CA ALA A 72 -12.36 -26.40 -33.23
C ALA A 72 -13.39 -27.29 -33.95
N SER A 73 -13.61 -28.48 -33.37
CA SER A 73 -14.90 -29.19 -33.41
C SER A 73 -15.10 -29.98 -32.12
N LEU A 74 -16.28 -29.84 -31.50
CA LEU A 74 -16.69 -30.59 -30.32
C LEU A 74 -17.42 -31.85 -30.76
N CYS A 75 -17.03 -33.01 -30.23
CA CYS A 75 -17.83 -34.23 -30.23
C CYS A 75 -17.71 -34.95 -28.89
N LEU A 76 -18.85 -35.41 -28.36
CA LEU A 76 -18.93 -36.33 -27.24
C LEU A 76 -18.54 -37.75 -27.68
N PRO A 77 -18.18 -38.65 -26.74
CA PRO A 77 -19.11 -39.76 -26.53
C PRO A 77 -19.25 -40.26 -25.08
N ALA A 78 -20.47 -40.72 -24.77
CA ALA A 78 -20.81 -41.74 -23.78
C ALA A 78 -22.04 -42.48 -24.35
N PRO A 79 -22.26 -43.80 -24.14
CA PRO A 79 -22.77 -44.25 -22.84
C PRO A 79 -22.45 -45.70 -22.37
N GLY A 80 -22.13 -45.86 -21.07
CA GLY A 80 -22.47 -47.01 -20.23
C GLY A 80 -21.87 -48.41 -20.55
N PRO A 81 -22.34 -49.49 -19.88
CA PRO A 81 -23.28 -49.53 -18.74
C PRO A 81 -22.66 -50.14 -17.44
N LEU A 82 -23.47 -50.23 -16.38
CA LEU A 82 -23.10 -50.80 -15.08
C LEU A 82 -23.05 -52.35 -15.09
N GLY A 83 -22.14 -52.94 -14.31
CA GLY A 83 -22.09 -54.37 -13.99
C GLY A 83 -21.89 -54.60 -12.49
N SER A 84 -22.65 -55.52 -11.88
CA SER A 84 -22.72 -55.71 -10.43
C SER A 84 -21.67 -56.71 -9.90
N GLY A 85 -21.22 -56.47 -8.66
CA GLY A 85 -20.05 -57.15 -8.09
C GLY A 85 -20.30 -58.56 -7.53
N LYS A 86 -19.25 -59.11 -6.91
CA LYS A 86 -19.35 -60.19 -5.90
C LYS A 86 -18.11 -60.19 -5.00
N ASN A 87 -18.32 -60.54 -3.73
CA ASN A 87 -17.23 -60.77 -2.78
C ASN A 87 -16.45 -62.04 -3.13
N CYS A 88 -15.16 -62.06 -2.83
CA CYS A 88 -14.48 -63.31 -2.44
C CYS A 88 -13.42 -63.02 -1.37
N ARG A 89 -13.48 -63.75 -0.25
CA ARG A 89 -12.47 -63.75 0.82
C ARG A 89 -11.84 -65.15 0.89
N TYR A 90 -10.53 -65.26 0.75
CA TYR A 90 -9.71 -66.40 1.19
C TYR A 90 -8.32 -65.83 1.53
N THR A 91 -8.02 -65.49 2.78
CA THR A 91 -7.48 -66.36 3.86
C THR A 91 -6.14 -67.02 3.55
N SER A 92 -5.08 -66.44 4.14
CA SER A 92 -3.83 -67.05 4.61
C SER A 92 -3.56 -68.54 4.31
N GLY A 93 -2.43 -68.82 3.65
CA GLY A 93 -1.79 -70.14 3.59
C GLY A 93 -0.27 -70.00 3.46
N PHE A 94 0.50 -70.53 4.42
CA PHE A 94 1.95 -70.35 4.55
C PHE A 94 2.68 -71.69 4.33
N ARG A 95 3.63 -71.77 3.38
CA ARG A 95 4.81 -72.70 3.35
C ARG A 95 5.51 -72.71 1.98
N GLY A 96 6.84 -72.85 1.98
CA GLY A 96 7.65 -73.23 0.80
C GLY A 96 8.77 -72.25 0.44
N PRO A 97 10.07 -72.62 0.55
CA PRO A 97 11.18 -71.73 0.21
C PRO A 97 11.49 -71.72 -1.31
N GLY A 98 11.23 -70.59 -1.97
CA GLY A 98 11.63 -70.33 -3.36
C GLY A 98 13.06 -69.76 -3.48
N LYS A 99 13.74 -70.04 -4.59
CA LYS A 99 15.13 -69.58 -4.82
C LYS A 99 15.22 -68.10 -5.18
N ARG A 100 16.39 -67.52 -4.90
CA ARG A 100 16.85 -66.14 -5.21
C ARG A 100 16.22 -65.54 -6.46
N ASN A 101 15.77 -64.30 -6.35
CA ASN A 101 15.76 -63.36 -7.47
C ASN A 101 16.51 -62.10 -7.01
N GLN A 102 17.66 -61.81 -7.61
CA GLN A 102 18.48 -60.63 -7.27
C GLN A 102 17.97 -59.39 -7.99
N GLY A 103 16.70 -59.04 -7.75
CA GLY A 103 16.21 -57.70 -8.06
C GLY A 103 16.83 -56.72 -7.08
N THR A 104 17.46 -55.66 -7.60
CA THR A 104 17.79 -54.49 -6.79
C THR A 104 16.50 -53.92 -6.22
N HIS A 105 16.28 -54.07 -4.91
CA HIS A 105 15.36 -53.18 -4.23
C HIS A 105 15.84 -51.74 -4.47
N PRO A 106 14.95 -50.78 -4.80
CA PRO A 106 15.34 -49.39 -4.64
C PRO A 106 15.73 -49.21 -3.18
N GLU A 107 16.92 -48.64 -2.94
CA GLU A 107 17.34 -48.32 -1.58
C GLU A 107 16.27 -47.40 -0.97
N MET A 108 15.91 -47.64 0.30
CA MET A 108 15.04 -46.70 0.98
C MET A 108 15.77 -45.35 1.01
N PRO A 109 15.14 -44.24 0.62
CA PRO A 109 15.78 -42.93 0.66
C PRO A 109 16.31 -42.69 2.08
N ALA A 110 17.54 -42.19 2.17
CA ALA A 110 18.20 -41.95 3.45
C ALA A 110 17.28 -41.15 4.38
N PRO A 111 17.23 -41.48 5.69
CA PRO A 111 16.33 -40.83 6.62
C PRO A 111 16.55 -39.32 6.61
N ALA A 112 15.46 -38.56 6.59
CA ALA A 112 15.50 -37.10 6.55
C ALA A 112 16.32 -36.56 7.73
N ARG A 113 17.26 -35.65 7.45
CA ARG A 113 17.92 -34.88 8.51
C ARG A 113 17.07 -33.64 8.79
N GLU A 114 16.51 -33.59 9.99
CA GLU A 114 15.80 -32.43 10.50
C GLU A 114 16.78 -31.56 11.30
N LEU A 115 16.83 -30.27 10.95
CA LEU A 115 17.45 -29.19 11.71
C LEU A 115 16.34 -28.24 12.17
N ASP A 116 16.62 -27.35 13.12
CA ASP A 116 15.62 -26.53 13.83
C ASP A 116 14.72 -25.68 12.90
N THR A 117 15.21 -25.32 11.71
CA THR A 117 14.49 -24.52 10.70
C THR A 117 14.46 -25.15 9.31
N LEU A 118 15.15 -26.27 9.09
CA LEU A 118 15.45 -26.81 7.77
C LEU A 118 15.48 -28.35 7.76
N ALA A 119 14.65 -28.97 6.93
CA ALA A 119 14.75 -30.40 6.64
C ALA A 119 15.53 -30.65 5.33
N VAL A 120 16.51 -31.56 5.39
CA VAL A 120 17.27 -32.06 4.24
C VAL A 120 16.77 -33.46 3.91
N THR A 121 16.37 -33.67 2.65
CA THR A 121 15.95 -34.96 2.11
C THR A 121 16.61 -35.24 0.77
N ARG A 122 16.63 -36.51 0.34
CA ARG A 122 17.00 -36.89 -1.03
C ARG A 122 15.84 -37.64 -1.68
N ASP A 123 15.62 -37.41 -2.98
CA ASP A 123 14.67 -38.21 -3.76
C ASP A 123 15.31 -39.54 -4.25
N ALA A 124 14.52 -40.36 -4.94
CA ALA A 124 14.95 -41.68 -5.42
C ALA A 124 16.07 -41.64 -6.47
N ASP A 125 16.37 -40.46 -7.03
CA ASP A 125 17.42 -40.23 -8.02
C ASP A 125 18.60 -39.43 -7.39
N GLY A 126 18.58 -39.24 -6.07
CA GLY A 126 19.66 -38.64 -5.28
C GLY A 126 19.63 -37.11 -5.19
N PHE A 127 18.67 -36.42 -5.83
CA PHE A 127 18.55 -34.96 -5.77
C PHE A 127 18.26 -34.50 -4.35
N ALA A 128 19.02 -33.52 -3.85
CA ALA A 128 18.82 -32.96 -2.52
C ALA A 128 17.66 -31.95 -2.52
N VAL A 129 16.73 -32.07 -1.56
CA VAL A 129 15.63 -31.13 -1.37
C VAL A 129 15.70 -30.53 0.04
N LEU A 130 16.05 -29.25 0.09
CA LEU A 130 16.11 -28.42 1.29
C LEU A 130 14.75 -27.74 1.50
N SER A 131 14.06 -28.06 2.60
CA SER A 131 12.72 -27.55 2.93
C SER A 131 12.74 -26.70 4.20
N PHE A 132 12.65 -25.37 4.06
CA PHE A 132 12.65 -24.45 5.20
C PHE A 132 11.28 -24.36 5.89
N VAL A 133 11.28 -24.53 7.22
CA VAL A 133 10.16 -24.28 8.12
C VAL A 133 10.70 -23.62 9.39
N VAL A 134 10.84 -22.29 9.39
CA VAL A 134 11.29 -21.54 10.57
C VAL A 134 10.20 -21.61 11.65
N PRO A 135 10.47 -22.05 12.90
CA PRO A 135 9.48 -22.16 13.97
C PRO A 135 9.01 -20.78 14.47
N ASP A 136 7.94 -20.76 15.26
CA ASP A 136 7.35 -19.58 15.93
C ASP A 136 7.06 -18.34 15.05
N HIS A 137 7.06 -18.51 13.73
CA HIS A 137 6.76 -17.47 12.75
C HIS A 137 5.66 -17.96 11.79
N GLY A 138 4.71 -17.07 11.46
CA GLY A 138 3.66 -17.37 10.48
C GLY A 138 4.20 -17.53 9.04
N HIS A 139 5.38 -16.97 8.78
CA HIS A 139 6.10 -17.02 7.52
C HIS A 139 7.58 -17.30 7.79
N ASN A 140 8.30 -17.88 6.84
CA ASN A 140 9.76 -18.03 6.93
C ASN A 140 10.45 -16.66 6.89
N VAL A 141 11.49 -16.50 7.71
CA VAL A 141 12.33 -15.30 7.83
C VAL A 141 13.79 -15.76 7.94
N LEU A 142 14.74 -15.01 7.38
CA LEU A 142 16.18 -15.33 7.45
C LEU A 142 16.79 -14.90 8.79
N THR A 143 16.39 -15.62 9.84
CA THR A 143 16.95 -15.53 11.19
C THR A 143 18.40 -16.01 11.23
N GLN A 144 19.07 -15.87 12.38
CA GLN A 144 20.41 -16.42 12.58
C GLN A 144 20.43 -17.95 12.41
N GLN A 145 19.54 -18.67 13.11
CA GLN A 145 19.44 -20.13 13.03
C GLN A 145 19.20 -20.63 11.60
N ALA A 146 18.36 -19.95 10.82
CA ALA A 146 18.06 -20.34 9.44
C ALA A 146 19.27 -20.24 8.48
N LEU A 147 20.32 -19.50 8.87
CA LEU A 147 21.57 -19.40 8.11
C LEU A 147 22.63 -20.36 8.65
N GLU A 148 22.61 -20.66 9.95
CA GLU A 148 23.46 -21.68 10.57
C GLU A 148 23.05 -23.10 10.13
N ASP A 149 21.74 -23.41 10.13
CA ASP A 149 21.19 -24.65 9.59
C ASP A 149 21.51 -24.81 8.10
N LEU A 150 21.43 -23.71 7.32
CA LEU A 150 21.80 -23.71 5.91
C LEU A 150 23.30 -23.98 5.72
N ALA A 151 24.17 -23.41 6.56
CA ALA A 151 25.60 -23.72 6.51
C ALA A 151 25.86 -25.20 6.77
N VAL A 152 25.27 -25.78 7.82
CA VAL A 152 25.37 -27.20 8.18
C VAL A 152 24.85 -28.12 7.06
N ALA A 153 23.72 -27.78 6.44
CA ALA A 153 23.18 -28.53 5.30
C ALA A 153 24.11 -28.47 4.07
N LEU A 154 24.77 -27.33 3.82
CA LEU A 154 25.71 -27.18 2.71
C LEU A 154 27.09 -27.78 3.00
N ASP A 155 27.44 -28.01 4.27
CA ASP A 155 28.61 -28.80 4.65
C ASP A 155 28.36 -30.28 4.36
N GLU A 156 27.22 -30.83 4.79
CA GLU A 156 26.80 -32.22 4.52
C GLU A 156 26.69 -32.54 3.02
N LEU A 157 26.09 -31.63 2.23
CA LEU A 157 26.06 -31.78 0.77
C LEU A 157 27.46 -31.65 0.13
N GLY A 158 28.43 -31.03 0.82
CA GLY A 158 29.84 -31.04 0.43
C GLY A 158 30.48 -32.42 0.58
N ASP A 159 30.25 -33.08 1.71
CA ASP A 159 30.71 -34.45 1.97
C ASP A 159 29.99 -35.49 1.08
N GLN A 160 28.74 -35.22 0.69
CA GLN A 160 27.93 -36.10 -0.17
C GLN A 160 27.29 -35.33 -1.35
N PRO A 161 28.05 -35.00 -2.41
CA PRO A 161 27.57 -34.18 -3.52
C PRO A 161 26.32 -34.74 -4.21
N PRO A 162 25.21 -33.98 -4.28
CA PRO A 162 24.03 -34.38 -5.04
C PRO A 162 24.22 -34.08 -6.55
N PRO A 163 23.48 -34.77 -7.45
CA PRO A 163 23.43 -34.41 -8.88
C PRO A 163 22.78 -33.02 -9.11
N GLY A 164 21.98 -32.56 -8.14
CA GLY A 164 21.45 -31.20 -8.08
C GLY A 164 20.68 -30.97 -6.78
N MET A 165 20.42 -29.70 -6.46
CA MET A 165 19.76 -29.27 -5.22
C MET A 165 18.53 -28.42 -5.52
N ILE A 166 17.44 -28.66 -4.78
CA ILE A 166 16.22 -27.86 -4.81
C ILE A 166 16.02 -27.21 -3.44
N ILE A 167 15.98 -25.89 -3.38
CA ILE A 167 15.56 -25.14 -2.18
C ILE A 167 14.08 -24.82 -2.31
N ARG A 168 13.29 -25.12 -1.27
CA ARG A 168 11.88 -24.76 -1.18
C ARG A 168 11.49 -24.37 0.25
N SER A 169 10.28 -23.87 0.39
CA SER A 169 9.62 -23.77 1.70
C SER A 169 8.79 -25.03 2.00
N GLY A 170 8.71 -25.39 3.28
CA GLY A 170 7.68 -26.28 3.81
C GLY A 170 6.43 -25.55 4.33
N ARG A 171 6.44 -24.21 4.40
CA ARG A 171 5.30 -23.36 4.76
C ARG A 171 4.53 -22.90 3.49
N PRO A 172 3.26 -23.27 3.29
CA PRO A 172 2.45 -22.81 2.16
C PRO A 172 2.38 -21.27 2.06
N GLY A 173 2.43 -20.70 0.86
CA GLY A 173 2.29 -19.26 0.65
C GLY A 173 3.45 -18.40 1.21
N SER A 174 4.57 -19.01 1.57
CA SER A 174 5.69 -18.33 2.22
C SER A 174 7.03 -18.96 1.84
N PHE A 175 7.71 -18.45 0.81
CA PHE A 175 9.12 -18.78 0.56
C PHE A 175 9.99 -18.19 1.67
N PHE A 176 10.10 -16.85 1.71
CA PHE A 176 10.75 -16.05 2.75
C PHE A 176 10.17 -14.62 2.69
N ALA A 177 9.53 -14.16 3.78
CA ALA A 177 8.61 -13.01 3.71
C ALA A 177 9.23 -11.63 4.01
N GLY A 178 10.50 -11.55 4.42
CA GLY A 178 11.19 -10.27 4.65
C GLY A 178 12.33 -10.35 5.67
N ALA A 179 12.68 -9.18 6.22
CA ALA A 179 13.80 -9.01 7.14
C ALA A 179 13.50 -9.43 8.58
N ASP A 180 14.52 -9.95 9.25
CA ASP A 180 14.52 -10.23 10.70
C ASP A 180 14.56 -8.92 11.51
N LEU A 181 13.54 -8.70 12.34
CA LEU A 181 13.42 -7.55 13.22
C LEU A 181 14.58 -7.44 14.23
N ALA A 182 15.03 -8.56 14.81
CA ALA A 182 16.11 -8.55 15.78
C ALA A 182 17.45 -8.15 15.15
N ARG A 183 17.64 -8.48 13.86
CA ARG A 183 18.79 -8.02 13.07
C ARG A 183 18.69 -6.54 12.70
N LEU A 184 17.51 -6.06 12.26
CA LEU A 184 17.29 -4.63 12.01
C LEU A 184 17.52 -3.77 13.27
N GLU A 185 17.16 -4.27 14.45
CA GLU A 185 17.38 -3.59 15.73
C GLU A 185 18.87 -3.48 16.08
N ARG A 186 19.69 -4.48 15.74
CA ARG A 186 21.14 -4.46 15.98
C ARG A 186 21.92 -3.55 15.03
N LEU A 187 21.40 -3.22 13.84
CA LEU A 187 22.12 -2.36 12.88
C LEU A 187 22.54 -1.01 13.48
N GLY A 188 21.68 -0.40 14.30
CA GLY A 188 21.96 0.89 14.95
C GLY A 188 23.01 0.86 16.06
N SER A 189 23.49 -0.32 16.47
CA SER A 189 24.53 -0.49 17.49
C SER A 189 25.90 -0.91 16.95
N LEU A 190 26.03 -1.11 15.63
CA LEU A 190 27.22 -1.65 14.99
C LEU A 190 28.01 -0.56 14.23
N SER A 191 29.33 -0.70 14.19
CA SER A 191 30.16 0.11 13.29
C SER A 191 29.96 -0.29 11.82
N GLY A 192 30.29 0.62 10.90
CA GLY A 192 30.21 0.33 9.45
C GLY A 192 31.03 -0.90 9.03
N VAL A 193 32.17 -1.16 9.69
CA VAL A 193 33.02 -2.33 9.42
C VAL A 193 32.33 -3.64 9.83
N GLU A 194 31.67 -3.68 11.00
CA GLU A 194 30.90 -4.84 11.43
C GLU A 194 29.69 -5.10 10.51
N ILE A 195 29.05 -4.03 10.02
CA ILE A 195 27.95 -4.13 9.06
C ILE A 195 28.44 -4.69 7.72
N GLU A 196 29.59 -4.21 7.20
CA GLU A 196 30.21 -4.76 5.99
C GLU A 196 30.58 -6.25 6.15
N GLN A 197 31.08 -6.64 7.33
CA GLN A 197 31.39 -8.04 7.66
C GLN A 197 30.13 -8.93 7.70
N LEU A 198 29.01 -8.44 8.24
CA LEU A 198 27.72 -9.15 8.23
C LEU A 198 27.16 -9.33 6.81
N CYS A 199 27.28 -8.30 5.96
CA CYS A 199 26.92 -8.40 4.54
C CYS A 199 27.82 -9.40 3.80
N ALA A 200 29.13 -9.41 4.09
CA ALA A 200 30.06 -10.37 3.52
C ALA A 200 29.74 -11.82 3.93
N ALA A 201 29.53 -12.08 5.22
CA ALA A 201 29.26 -13.43 5.74
C ALA A 201 27.98 -14.06 5.15
N GLY A 202 26.88 -13.31 5.11
CA GLY A 202 25.63 -13.81 4.51
C GLY A 202 25.73 -14.07 3.01
N ARG A 203 26.46 -13.20 2.28
CA ARG A 203 26.69 -13.35 0.84
C ARG A 203 27.63 -14.51 0.50
N GLU A 204 28.63 -14.78 1.35
CA GLU A 204 29.53 -15.93 1.19
C GLU A 204 28.75 -17.24 1.33
N LEU A 205 27.95 -17.38 2.40
CA LEU A 205 27.05 -18.51 2.60
C LEU A 205 26.12 -18.71 1.38
N PHE A 206 25.54 -17.64 0.84
CA PHE A 206 24.71 -17.73 -0.37
C PHE A 206 25.50 -18.12 -1.62
N THR A 207 26.77 -17.73 -1.72
CA THR A 207 27.61 -18.05 -2.89
C THR A 207 27.95 -19.54 -2.98
N ARG A 208 27.99 -20.25 -1.83
CA ARG A 208 28.09 -21.73 -1.79
C ARG A 208 27.00 -22.43 -2.62
N LEU A 209 25.80 -21.85 -2.72
CA LEU A 209 24.63 -22.42 -3.43
C LEU A 209 24.83 -22.55 -4.94
N SER A 210 25.76 -21.81 -5.53
CA SER A 210 26.16 -21.88 -6.94
C SER A 210 27.66 -22.17 -7.10
N ALA A 211 28.31 -22.69 -6.06
CA ALA A 211 29.70 -23.15 -6.14
C ALA A 211 29.80 -24.62 -6.59
N ALA A 212 29.15 -25.55 -5.88
CA ALA A 212 29.51 -26.97 -5.94
C ALA A 212 28.64 -27.86 -6.85
N TRP A 213 27.30 -27.71 -6.83
CA TRP A 213 26.35 -28.52 -7.63
C TRP A 213 25.24 -27.64 -8.22
N PRO A 214 24.57 -28.05 -9.32
CA PRO A 214 23.44 -27.31 -9.90
C PRO A 214 22.31 -27.06 -8.89
N SER A 215 21.72 -25.87 -8.88
CA SER A 215 20.68 -25.51 -7.88
C SER A 215 19.45 -24.77 -8.44
N VAL A 216 18.27 -25.10 -7.88
CA VAL A 216 16.99 -24.46 -8.20
C VAL A 216 16.29 -23.96 -6.94
N ALA A 217 15.79 -22.72 -6.94
CA ALA A 217 14.84 -22.23 -5.94
C ALA A 217 13.38 -22.41 -6.40
N VAL A 218 12.55 -23.10 -5.62
CA VAL A 218 11.10 -23.21 -5.81
C VAL A 218 10.39 -22.17 -4.95
N VAL A 219 9.87 -21.14 -5.62
CA VAL A 219 9.27 -19.95 -5.01
C VAL A 219 7.75 -20.03 -5.08
N ASP A 220 7.14 -20.54 -4.01
CA ASP A 220 5.71 -20.40 -3.74
C ASP A 220 5.47 -19.32 -2.68
N GLY A 221 4.54 -18.40 -2.94
CA GLY A 221 4.17 -17.35 -2.03
C GLY A 221 5.19 -16.22 -1.88
N THR A 222 5.16 -15.56 -0.74
CA THR A 222 5.95 -14.34 -0.50
C THR A 222 7.46 -14.63 -0.51
N CYS A 223 8.21 -13.90 -1.35
CA CYS A 223 9.65 -14.04 -1.57
C CYS A 223 10.30 -12.66 -1.66
N LEU A 224 10.63 -12.08 -0.51
CA LEU A 224 11.03 -10.67 -0.40
C LEU A 224 12.43 -10.49 0.19
N GLY A 225 13.14 -9.51 -0.36
CA GLY A 225 14.41 -9.03 0.18
C GLY A 225 15.50 -10.09 0.15
N GLY A 226 16.16 -10.31 1.29
CA GLY A 226 17.10 -11.43 1.49
C GLY A 226 16.57 -12.80 1.05
N GLY A 227 15.26 -13.03 1.09
CA GLY A 227 14.63 -14.24 0.54
C GLY A 227 14.75 -14.36 -0.99
N LEU A 228 14.67 -13.23 -1.69
CA LEU A 228 14.95 -13.15 -3.13
C LEU A 228 16.45 -13.15 -3.40
N GLU A 229 17.30 -12.63 -2.50
CA GLU A 229 18.77 -12.77 -2.62
C GLU A 229 19.22 -14.24 -2.53
N LEU A 230 18.59 -15.03 -1.66
CA LEU A 230 18.77 -16.49 -1.57
C LEU A 230 18.36 -17.18 -2.89
N ALA A 231 17.18 -16.84 -3.43
CA ALA A 231 16.69 -17.42 -4.70
C ALA A 231 17.53 -16.99 -5.93
N LEU A 232 18.11 -15.79 -5.92
CA LEU A 232 19.06 -15.30 -6.93
C LEU A 232 20.45 -15.96 -6.82
N ALA A 233 20.78 -16.56 -5.67
CA ALA A 233 22.06 -17.24 -5.46
C ALA A 233 22.05 -18.71 -5.94
N CYS A 234 20.86 -19.29 -6.18
CA CYS A 234 20.69 -20.51 -6.96
C CYS A 234 20.94 -20.26 -8.47
N ASP A 235 21.29 -21.29 -9.23
CA ASP A 235 21.46 -21.15 -10.69
C ASP A 235 20.12 -20.82 -11.40
N MET A 236 19.04 -21.45 -10.94
CA MET A 236 17.71 -21.43 -11.56
C MET A 236 16.60 -21.15 -10.53
N ARG A 237 15.46 -20.64 -10.99
CA ARG A 237 14.25 -20.41 -10.16
C ARG A 237 12.97 -20.88 -10.87
N VAL A 238 12.05 -21.43 -10.10
CA VAL A 238 10.67 -21.75 -10.52
C VAL A 238 9.72 -20.99 -9.60
N ALA A 239 8.94 -20.05 -10.14
CA ALA A 239 7.83 -19.43 -9.42
C ALA A 239 6.55 -20.26 -9.54
N THR A 240 5.60 -20.07 -8.63
CA THR A 240 4.24 -20.59 -8.78
C THR A 240 3.25 -19.54 -9.30
N THR A 241 2.17 -20.00 -9.93
CA THR A 241 1.00 -19.18 -10.32
C THR A 241 0.02 -18.93 -9.16
N ASN A 242 0.45 -19.12 -7.91
CA ASN A 242 -0.33 -18.79 -6.72
C ASN A 242 -0.49 -17.25 -6.63
N PRO A 243 -1.69 -16.69 -6.40
CA PRO A 243 -1.88 -15.24 -6.24
C PRO A 243 -1.00 -14.60 -5.16
N ASP A 244 -0.66 -15.36 -4.12
CA ASP A 244 0.21 -14.91 -3.02
C ASP A 244 1.71 -14.95 -3.39
N THR A 245 2.08 -15.46 -4.58
CA THR A 245 3.47 -15.47 -5.06
C THR A 245 3.93 -14.09 -5.50
N GLN A 246 4.77 -13.47 -4.67
CA GLN A 246 5.20 -12.09 -4.81
C GLN A 246 6.71 -11.98 -4.60
N LEU A 247 7.43 -11.50 -5.61
CA LEU A 247 8.89 -11.36 -5.63
C LEU A 247 9.28 -9.87 -5.62
N GLY A 248 10.23 -9.44 -4.79
CA GLY A 248 10.72 -8.04 -4.79
C GLY A 248 11.67 -7.66 -3.65
N PHE A 249 12.14 -6.41 -3.65
CA PHE A 249 13.20 -5.89 -2.76
C PHE A 249 12.72 -4.72 -1.88
N PRO A 250 12.03 -4.98 -0.76
CA PRO A 250 11.45 -3.92 0.07
C PRO A 250 12.47 -3.10 0.88
N GLU A 251 13.77 -3.41 0.83
CA GLU A 251 14.85 -2.76 1.61
C GLU A 251 14.82 -1.23 1.52
N VAL A 252 14.51 -0.68 0.34
CA VAL A 252 14.42 0.76 0.12
C VAL A 252 13.33 1.45 0.95
N LYS A 253 12.28 0.70 1.36
CA LYS A 253 11.22 1.17 2.28
C LYS A 253 11.71 1.25 3.74
N LEU A 254 12.82 0.60 4.07
CA LEU A 254 13.55 0.72 5.34
C LEU A 254 14.70 1.76 5.27
N GLY A 255 14.94 2.37 4.11
CA GLY A 255 16.11 3.25 3.90
C GLY A 255 17.41 2.50 3.65
N LEU A 256 17.34 1.23 3.23
CA LEU A 256 18.47 0.34 2.95
C LEU A 256 18.48 -0.11 1.47
N LEU A 257 19.43 -0.97 1.11
CA LEU A 257 19.49 -1.69 -0.17
C LEU A 257 19.72 -3.20 0.07
N PRO A 258 19.54 -4.09 -0.93
CA PRO A 258 19.82 -5.53 -0.79
C PRO A 258 21.30 -5.80 -0.42
N GLY A 259 21.56 -6.61 0.61
CA GLY A 259 22.86 -6.68 1.29
C GLY A 259 23.66 -7.97 1.09
N TRP A 260 23.08 -9.00 0.49
CA TRP A 260 23.67 -10.34 0.29
C TRP A 260 23.85 -10.71 -1.20
N GLY A 261 24.06 -9.71 -2.04
CA GLY A 261 24.32 -9.84 -3.48
C GLY A 261 23.12 -9.51 -4.38
N GLY A 262 22.03 -8.97 -3.86
CA GLY A 262 20.87 -8.56 -4.64
C GLY A 262 21.20 -7.45 -5.64
N THR A 263 22.00 -6.44 -5.26
CA THR A 263 22.45 -5.40 -6.21
C THR A 263 23.51 -5.91 -7.19
N VAL A 264 24.12 -7.07 -6.90
CA VAL A 264 25.15 -7.70 -7.75
C VAL A 264 24.54 -8.66 -8.78
N ARG A 265 23.69 -9.59 -8.33
CA ARG A 265 23.12 -10.68 -9.14
C ARG A 265 21.93 -10.21 -9.98
N LEU A 266 21.05 -9.35 -9.44
CA LEU A 266 19.85 -8.88 -10.14
C LEU A 266 20.16 -8.16 -11.47
N PRO A 267 21.00 -7.10 -11.54
CA PRO A 267 21.27 -6.42 -12.80
C PRO A 267 22.03 -7.28 -13.81
N ARG A 268 22.82 -8.27 -13.36
CA ARG A 268 23.46 -9.26 -14.24
C ARG A 268 22.46 -10.27 -14.82
N LEU A 269 21.36 -10.55 -14.09
CA LEU A 269 20.31 -11.49 -14.53
C LEU A 269 19.27 -10.84 -15.46
N VAL A 270 18.73 -9.67 -15.08
CA VAL A 270 17.58 -9.02 -15.76
C VAL A 270 17.90 -7.67 -16.40
N GLY A 271 19.16 -7.24 -16.39
CA GLY A 271 19.61 -5.93 -16.85
C GLY A 271 19.44 -4.82 -15.80
N PRO A 272 20.17 -3.70 -15.92
CA PRO A 272 20.19 -2.63 -14.92
C PRO A 272 18.83 -1.93 -14.77
N GLY A 273 18.12 -1.65 -15.87
CA GLY A 273 16.83 -0.96 -15.85
C GLY A 273 15.77 -1.69 -15.00
N PRO A 274 15.41 -2.94 -15.30
CA PRO A 274 14.46 -3.71 -14.49
C PRO A 274 14.94 -3.97 -13.06
N ALA A 275 16.26 -4.11 -12.85
CA ALA A 275 16.84 -4.21 -11.51
C ALA A 275 16.60 -2.95 -10.67
N LEU A 276 16.77 -1.76 -11.27
CA LEU A 276 16.50 -0.47 -10.64
C LEU A 276 15.00 -0.29 -10.36
N GLU A 277 14.12 -0.67 -11.28
CA GLU A 277 12.67 -0.61 -11.05
C GLU A 277 12.22 -1.47 -9.86
N LEU A 278 12.78 -2.69 -9.71
CA LEU A 278 12.44 -3.58 -8.60
C LEU A 278 13.05 -3.11 -7.27
N ALA A 279 14.35 -2.76 -7.26
CA ALA A 279 15.08 -2.41 -6.04
C ALA A 279 14.83 -0.97 -5.54
N ALA A 280 14.81 0.04 -6.42
CA ALA A 280 14.68 1.44 -6.01
C ALA A 280 13.22 1.90 -5.80
N ALA A 281 12.22 1.13 -6.28
CA ALA A 281 10.81 1.34 -5.92
C ALA A 281 10.35 0.47 -4.73
N GLY A 282 11.01 -0.68 -4.52
CA GLY A 282 10.70 -1.63 -3.46
C GLY A 282 9.33 -2.29 -3.56
N GLU A 283 8.79 -2.37 -4.77
CA GLU A 283 7.52 -3.03 -5.05
C GLU A 283 7.72 -4.51 -5.40
N SER A 284 6.64 -5.28 -5.36
CA SER A 284 6.64 -6.70 -5.69
C SER A 284 5.99 -6.97 -7.04
N ILE A 285 6.39 -8.08 -7.66
CA ILE A 285 5.83 -8.59 -8.92
C ILE A 285 5.36 -10.03 -8.76
N ASP A 286 4.33 -10.41 -9.52
CA ASP A 286 3.82 -11.79 -9.56
C ASP A 286 4.79 -12.74 -10.30
N GLY A 287 4.60 -14.06 -10.12
CA GLY A 287 5.44 -15.07 -10.76
C GLY A 287 5.44 -15.06 -12.29
N ALA A 288 4.36 -14.61 -12.95
CA ALA A 288 4.30 -14.49 -14.40
C ALA A 288 4.99 -13.21 -14.90
N ALA A 289 4.99 -12.12 -14.12
CA ALA A 289 5.81 -10.94 -14.36
C ALA A 289 7.29 -11.25 -14.16
N ALA A 290 7.65 -12.00 -13.12
CA ALA A 290 9.02 -12.46 -12.89
C ALA A 290 9.55 -13.30 -14.06
N LEU A 291 8.72 -14.19 -14.63
CA LEU A 291 9.07 -14.97 -15.84
C LEU A 291 9.28 -14.07 -17.07
N ARG A 292 8.42 -13.06 -17.29
CA ARG A 292 8.57 -12.10 -18.40
C ARG A 292 9.83 -11.24 -18.31
N LEU A 293 10.36 -11.02 -17.11
CA LEU A 293 11.61 -10.29 -16.88
C LEU A 293 12.86 -11.19 -16.89
N GLY A 294 12.71 -12.51 -16.95
CA GLY A 294 13.83 -13.46 -16.77
C GLY A 294 14.35 -13.55 -15.33
N LEU A 295 13.60 -13.03 -14.35
CA LEU A 295 13.91 -13.18 -12.92
C LEU A 295 13.76 -14.64 -12.47
N VAL A 296 12.79 -15.36 -13.06
CA VAL A 296 12.62 -16.81 -12.87
C VAL A 296 12.61 -17.52 -14.23
N ASP A 297 13.08 -18.75 -14.23
CA ASP A 297 13.30 -19.55 -15.42
C ASP A 297 12.02 -20.34 -15.81
N ALA A 298 11.08 -20.54 -14.87
CA ALA A 298 9.72 -21.03 -15.13
C ALA A 298 8.68 -20.44 -14.15
N CYS A 299 7.40 -20.47 -14.55
CA CYS A 299 6.24 -20.18 -13.68
C CYS A 299 5.13 -21.20 -13.94
N VAL A 300 4.67 -21.92 -12.91
CA VAL A 300 3.79 -23.11 -13.04
C VAL A 300 2.77 -23.23 -11.89
N PRO A 301 1.72 -24.06 -12.01
CA PRO A 301 0.85 -24.40 -10.87
C PRO A 301 1.65 -24.95 -9.66
N PRO A 302 1.28 -24.64 -8.40
CA PRO A 302 2.07 -25.03 -7.21
C PRO A 302 2.33 -26.54 -7.09
N ASP A 303 1.36 -27.37 -7.47
CA ASP A 303 1.44 -28.83 -7.53
C ASP A 303 2.52 -29.35 -8.50
N GLN A 304 2.91 -28.54 -9.48
CA GLN A 304 3.88 -28.88 -10.53
C GLN A 304 5.27 -28.27 -10.28
N ALA A 305 5.43 -27.46 -9.23
CA ALA A 305 6.62 -26.65 -9.02
C ALA A 305 7.89 -27.49 -8.74
N LEU A 306 7.79 -28.46 -7.83
CA LEU A 306 8.90 -29.36 -7.48
C LEU A 306 9.33 -30.22 -8.69
N ALA A 307 8.37 -30.80 -9.40
CA ALA A 307 8.63 -31.58 -10.61
C ALA A 307 9.20 -30.73 -11.76
N SER A 308 8.87 -29.44 -11.83
CA SER A 308 9.45 -28.51 -12.81
C SER A 308 10.88 -28.12 -12.45
N ALA A 309 11.18 -27.92 -11.16
CA ALA A 309 12.56 -27.69 -10.70
C ALA A 309 13.47 -28.89 -10.99
N ARG A 310 13.00 -30.12 -10.73
CA ARG A 310 13.75 -31.33 -11.09
C ARG A 310 14.00 -31.43 -12.60
N ARG A 311 12.98 -31.18 -13.45
CA ARG A 311 13.16 -31.16 -14.91
C ARG A 311 14.18 -30.14 -15.41
N LEU A 312 14.32 -28.98 -14.74
CA LEU A 312 15.36 -27.99 -15.07
C LEU A 312 16.77 -28.52 -14.71
N LEU A 313 16.93 -29.18 -13.57
CA LEU A 313 18.19 -29.84 -13.21
C LEU A 313 18.56 -30.94 -14.21
N GLU A 314 17.61 -31.80 -14.56
CA GLU A 314 17.79 -32.88 -15.55
C GLU A 314 18.15 -32.34 -16.94
N MET A 315 17.48 -31.27 -17.39
CA MET A 315 17.72 -30.64 -18.70
C MET A 315 19.10 -29.99 -18.80
N HIS A 316 19.54 -29.31 -17.73
CA HIS A 316 20.77 -28.50 -17.73
C HIS A 316 21.97 -29.19 -17.04
N ALA A 317 21.87 -30.50 -16.78
CA ALA A 317 22.93 -31.28 -16.13
C ALA A 317 24.23 -31.35 -16.96
N ALA A 318 24.15 -31.27 -18.30
CA ALA A 318 25.29 -31.49 -19.20
C ALA A 318 25.35 -30.54 -20.43
N ASP A 319 24.42 -29.59 -20.58
CA ASP A 319 24.37 -28.67 -21.73
C ASP A 319 25.27 -27.43 -21.57
N GLY A 320 25.84 -27.22 -20.37
CA GLY A 320 26.67 -26.07 -20.03
C GLY A 320 25.90 -24.80 -19.62
N PHE A 321 24.56 -24.82 -19.58
CA PHE A 321 23.74 -23.67 -19.19
C PHE A 321 24.10 -23.15 -17.80
N VAL A 322 24.23 -24.05 -16.82
CA VAL A 322 24.61 -23.70 -15.44
C VAL A 322 25.99 -23.02 -15.38
N ALA A 323 26.98 -23.54 -16.11
CA ALA A 323 28.31 -22.92 -16.18
C ALA A 323 28.28 -21.55 -16.87
N SER A 324 27.41 -21.36 -17.87
CA SER A 324 27.17 -20.08 -18.54
C SER A 324 26.47 -19.08 -17.61
N ARG A 325 25.44 -19.50 -16.87
CA ARG A 325 24.73 -18.69 -15.87
C ARG A 325 25.66 -18.23 -14.74
N ARG A 326 26.49 -19.13 -14.19
CA ARG A 326 27.50 -18.80 -13.18
C ARG A 326 28.55 -17.82 -13.71
N ARG A 327 28.89 -17.89 -15.00
CA ARG A 327 29.75 -16.92 -15.69
C ARG A 327 29.08 -15.55 -15.79
N GLN A 328 27.84 -15.49 -16.30
CA GLN A 328 27.02 -14.28 -16.42
C GLN A 328 26.89 -13.53 -15.07
N LEU A 329 26.66 -14.26 -13.97
CA LEU A 329 26.46 -13.67 -12.65
C LEU A 329 27.75 -13.28 -11.91
N ARG A 330 28.92 -13.73 -12.38
CA ARG A 330 30.24 -13.43 -11.77
C ARG A 330 31.02 -12.38 -12.55
N ASP A 331 31.08 -12.49 -13.86
CA ASP A 331 31.97 -11.68 -14.70
C ASP A 331 31.45 -10.22 -14.79
N PRO A 332 32.28 -9.25 -15.24
CA PRO A 332 31.82 -7.88 -15.48
C PRO A 332 30.74 -7.82 -16.58
N ALA A 333 29.80 -6.90 -16.40
CA ALA A 333 28.73 -6.61 -17.36
C ALA A 333 28.69 -5.09 -17.65
N PRO A 334 29.77 -4.52 -18.22
CA PRO A 334 29.87 -3.08 -18.45
C PRO A 334 28.80 -2.61 -19.42
N LEU A 335 28.21 -1.45 -19.12
CA LEU A 335 27.24 -0.79 -19.98
C LEU A 335 27.98 0.05 -21.03
N ASP A 336 27.34 0.29 -22.18
CA ASP A 336 27.84 1.29 -23.12
C ASP A 336 27.83 2.69 -22.45
N PRO A 337 28.80 3.58 -22.71
CA PRO A 337 28.81 4.92 -22.11
C PRO A 337 27.51 5.72 -22.31
N GLN A 338 26.84 5.57 -23.45
CA GLN A 338 25.55 6.22 -23.72
C GLN A 338 24.40 5.59 -22.92
N GLU A 339 24.40 4.27 -22.76
CA GLU A 339 23.43 3.56 -21.91
C GLU A 339 23.62 3.95 -20.43
N HIS A 340 24.87 4.00 -19.96
CA HIS A 340 25.21 4.42 -18.61
C HIS A 340 24.78 5.86 -18.32
N GLU A 341 25.11 6.81 -19.20
CA GLU A 341 24.69 8.22 -19.08
C GLU A 341 23.16 8.34 -19.11
N PHE A 342 22.49 7.65 -20.05
CA PHE A 342 21.03 7.65 -20.16
C PHE A 342 20.35 7.11 -18.90
N LEU A 343 20.81 5.96 -18.37
CA LEU A 343 20.25 5.37 -17.16
C LEU A 343 20.50 6.24 -15.93
N ALA A 344 21.70 6.80 -15.79
CA ALA A 344 22.02 7.72 -14.70
C ALA A 344 21.13 8.97 -14.72
N ALA A 345 21.02 9.64 -15.87
CA ALA A 345 20.23 10.85 -16.03
C ALA A 345 18.72 10.61 -15.85
N THR A 346 18.16 9.58 -16.52
CA THR A 346 16.71 9.31 -16.48
C THR A 346 16.27 8.71 -15.15
N SER A 347 16.99 7.72 -14.62
CA SER A 347 16.67 7.12 -13.32
C SER A 347 16.90 8.11 -12.19
N GLY A 348 17.99 8.89 -12.25
CA GLY A 348 18.28 9.95 -11.28
C GLY A 348 17.20 11.03 -11.24
N ALA A 349 16.71 11.48 -12.40
CA ALA A 349 15.61 12.44 -12.48
C ALA A 349 14.28 11.87 -11.93
N VAL A 350 13.95 10.61 -12.23
CA VAL A 350 12.75 9.94 -11.69
C VAL A 350 12.85 9.72 -10.18
N ILE A 351 14.03 9.30 -9.68
CA ILE A 351 14.31 9.15 -8.26
C ILE A 351 14.19 10.49 -7.55
N HIS A 352 14.83 11.55 -8.04
CA HIS A 352 14.76 12.88 -7.44
C HIS A 352 13.30 13.40 -7.42
N GLY A 353 12.58 13.29 -8.54
CA GLY A 353 11.17 13.70 -8.65
C GLY A 353 10.21 12.94 -7.72
N ARG A 354 10.51 11.69 -7.36
CA ARG A 354 9.71 10.90 -6.39
C ARG A 354 10.11 11.12 -4.93
N THR A 355 11.39 11.40 -4.66
CA THR A 355 11.95 11.47 -3.29
C THR A 355 12.11 12.89 -2.75
N GLY A 356 12.14 13.90 -3.63
CA GLY A 356 12.56 15.25 -3.28
C GLY A 356 14.00 15.34 -2.76
N GLY A 357 14.85 14.37 -3.07
CA GLY A 357 16.21 14.25 -2.54
C GLY A 357 16.31 13.84 -1.06
N ARG A 358 15.21 13.44 -0.41
CA ARG A 358 15.16 13.18 1.05
C ARG A 358 15.41 11.74 1.49
N TYR A 359 15.53 10.83 0.53
CA TYR A 359 15.73 9.40 0.76
C TYR A 359 17.07 8.98 0.15
N PRO A 360 18.10 8.66 0.94
CA PRO A 360 19.42 8.31 0.42
C PRO A 360 19.50 6.94 -0.28
N ALA A 361 18.59 6.01 0.02
CA ALA A 361 18.66 4.64 -0.51
C ALA A 361 18.40 4.53 -2.03
N PRO A 362 17.35 5.13 -2.63
CA PRO A 362 17.15 5.08 -4.08
C PRO A 362 18.34 5.55 -4.93
N PRO A 363 19.00 6.70 -4.68
CA PRO A 363 20.20 7.08 -5.43
C PRO A 363 21.40 6.17 -5.13
N ALA A 364 21.59 5.72 -3.88
CA ALA A 364 22.66 4.77 -3.55
C ALA A 364 22.48 3.41 -4.26
N ILE A 365 21.25 2.95 -4.50
CA ILE A 365 20.95 1.77 -5.32
C ILE A 365 21.35 2.01 -6.79
N LEU A 366 21.06 3.20 -7.34
CA LEU A 366 21.47 3.59 -8.69
C LEU A 366 23.00 3.63 -8.83
N GLU A 367 23.69 4.32 -7.91
CA GLU A 367 25.14 4.39 -7.83
C GLU A 367 25.77 2.98 -7.76
N THR A 368 25.25 2.11 -6.89
CA THR A 368 25.79 0.76 -6.66
C THR A 368 25.60 -0.15 -7.87
N ILE A 369 24.44 -0.12 -8.52
CA ILE A 369 24.17 -0.93 -9.72
C ILE A 369 25.01 -0.46 -10.92
N LEU A 370 25.14 0.85 -11.12
CA LEU A 370 25.94 1.41 -12.21
C LEU A 370 27.45 1.15 -12.01
N ALA A 371 28.01 1.50 -10.86
CA ALA A 371 29.42 1.23 -10.56
C ALA A 371 29.73 -0.28 -10.50
N GLY A 372 28.77 -1.08 -10.02
CA GLY A 372 28.85 -2.54 -9.96
C GLY A 372 28.76 -3.24 -11.32
N SER A 373 28.44 -2.55 -12.42
CA SER A 373 28.39 -3.16 -13.77
C SER A 373 29.78 -3.33 -14.39
N ALA A 374 30.67 -2.35 -14.20
CA ALA A 374 31.99 -2.28 -14.81
C ALA A 374 33.05 -3.21 -14.18
N VAL A 375 32.70 -3.95 -13.13
CA VAL A 375 33.61 -4.77 -12.32
C VAL A 375 33.06 -6.19 -12.13
N ASP A 376 33.86 -7.12 -11.62
CA ASP A 376 33.38 -8.47 -11.27
C ASP A 376 32.42 -8.45 -10.06
N ALA A 377 31.72 -9.57 -9.85
CA ALA A 377 30.76 -9.70 -8.77
C ALA A 377 31.36 -9.56 -7.36
N ALA A 378 32.63 -9.91 -7.16
CA ALA A 378 33.29 -9.77 -5.86
C ALA A 378 33.66 -8.30 -5.56
N ALA A 379 34.00 -7.52 -6.59
CA ALA A 379 34.18 -6.08 -6.51
C ALA A 379 32.84 -5.35 -6.32
N ALA A 380 31.82 -5.70 -7.11
CA ALA A 380 30.47 -5.15 -6.96
C ALA A 380 29.89 -5.43 -5.56
N ALA A 381 30.14 -6.62 -5.01
CA ALA A 381 29.79 -6.99 -3.64
C ALA A 381 30.44 -6.11 -2.55
N ARG A 382 31.66 -5.61 -2.78
CA ARG A 382 32.30 -4.64 -1.86
C ARG A 382 31.61 -3.27 -1.92
N LEU A 383 31.24 -2.82 -3.13
CA LEU A 383 30.46 -1.59 -3.32
C LEU A 383 29.08 -1.69 -2.62
N GLU A 384 28.38 -2.82 -2.80
CA GLU A 384 27.11 -3.14 -2.13
C GLU A 384 27.23 -3.05 -0.60
N SER A 385 28.28 -3.68 -0.03
CA SER A 385 28.49 -3.73 1.42
C SER A 385 28.75 -2.34 2.01
N ALA A 386 29.66 -1.56 1.40
CA ALA A 386 29.97 -0.20 1.83
C ALA A 386 28.80 0.77 1.62
N ALA A 387 27.96 0.55 0.60
CA ALA A 387 26.73 1.31 0.40
C ALA A 387 25.64 0.94 1.42
N PHE A 388 25.49 -0.34 1.76
CA PHE A 388 24.60 -0.80 2.84
C PHE A 388 25.01 -0.20 4.19
N ALA A 389 26.29 -0.29 4.56
CA ALA A 389 26.81 0.27 5.81
C ALA A 389 26.63 1.80 5.89
N ARG A 390 26.91 2.52 4.79
CA ARG A 390 26.65 3.97 4.67
C ARG A 390 25.17 4.32 4.89
N LEU A 391 24.25 3.51 4.38
CA LEU A 391 22.80 3.74 4.54
C LEU A 391 22.29 3.39 5.94
N ALA A 392 22.76 2.28 6.52
CA ALA A 392 22.39 1.83 7.86
C ALA A 392 22.76 2.86 8.94
N ALA A 393 23.85 3.60 8.76
CA ALA A 393 24.28 4.69 9.64
C ALA A 393 23.46 6.00 9.49
N THR A 394 22.45 6.07 8.62
CA THR A 394 21.65 7.31 8.45
C THR A 394 20.46 7.39 9.40
N ASP A 395 20.16 8.59 9.90
CA ASP A 395 18.92 8.88 10.64
C ASP A 395 17.68 8.46 9.83
N VAL A 396 17.66 8.72 8.51
CA VAL A 396 16.56 8.30 7.62
C VAL A 396 16.30 6.80 7.69
N SER A 397 17.35 5.96 7.69
CA SER A 397 17.21 4.51 7.86
C SER A 397 16.66 4.16 9.25
N ALA A 398 17.25 4.71 10.32
CA ALA A 398 16.78 4.48 11.69
C ALA A 398 15.30 4.89 11.90
N LYS A 399 14.87 6.01 11.32
CA LYS A 399 13.49 6.50 11.36
C LYS A 399 12.54 5.61 10.54
N LEU A 400 12.95 5.12 9.37
CA LEU A 400 12.14 4.20 8.56
C LEU A 400 12.03 2.79 9.19
N ILE A 401 13.11 2.28 9.77
CA ILE A 401 13.11 1.06 10.59
C ILE A 401 12.18 1.23 11.81
N ARG A 402 12.17 2.39 12.47
CA ARG A 402 11.19 2.69 13.54
C ARG A 402 9.76 2.64 13.02
N VAL A 403 9.45 3.25 11.87
CA VAL A 403 8.11 3.22 11.26
C VAL A 403 7.67 1.79 10.93
N PHE A 404 8.58 0.96 10.44
CA PHE A 404 8.33 -0.48 10.24
C PHE A 404 8.03 -1.20 11.56
N ARG A 405 8.84 -1.00 12.61
CA ARG A 405 8.65 -1.62 13.94
C ARG A 405 7.32 -1.24 14.60
N ILE A 406 6.89 0.03 14.54
CA ILE A 406 5.58 0.44 15.08
C ILE A 406 4.42 -0.12 14.24
N GLY A 407 4.60 -0.30 12.94
CA GLY A 407 3.66 -1.02 12.07
C GLY A 407 3.57 -2.52 12.39
N GLU A 408 4.69 -3.19 12.69
CA GLU A 408 4.71 -4.59 13.14
C GLU A 408 4.00 -4.76 14.49
N ARG A 409 4.24 -3.86 15.45
CA ARG A 409 3.47 -3.79 16.71
C ARG A 409 1.97 -3.64 16.42
N ASN A 410 1.58 -2.66 15.60
CA ASN A 410 0.18 -2.41 15.30
C ASN A 410 -0.52 -3.62 14.68
N ARG A 411 0.14 -4.34 13.75
CA ARG A 411 -0.42 -5.59 13.18
C ARG A 411 -0.69 -6.67 14.24
N ARG A 412 0.07 -6.72 15.34
CA ARG A 412 -0.09 -7.70 16.44
C ARG A 412 -1.10 -7.25 17.53
N ASP A 413 -1.19 -5.94 17.79
CA ASP A 413 -2.01 -5.36 18.88
C ASP A 413 -3.52 -5.69 18.78
N SER A 414 -4.15 -6.20 19.85
CA SER A 414 -5.59 -6.48 19.88
C SER A 414 -6.48 -5.24 19.90
N GLY A 415 -5.88 -4.06 20.16
CA GLY A 415 -6.57 -2.81 20.47
C GLY A 415 -6.82 -2.60 21.96
N LEU A 416 -6.67 -3.64 22.78
CA LEU A 416 -7.00 -3.61 24.22
C LEU A 416 -5.79 -3.24 25.08
N GLY A 417 -4.59 -3.63 24.65
CA GLY A 417 -3.33 -3.39 25.35
C GLY A 417 -2.26 -4.38 24.86
N PRO A 418 -0.97 -4.13 25.18
CA PRO A 418 0.12 -5.03 24.77
C PRO A 418 -0.03 -6.43 25.39
N ASP A 419 -0.53 -6.51 26.62
CA ASP A 419 -0.62 -7.75 27.40
C ASP A 419 -1.93 -8.53 27.18
N ILE A 420 -2.90 -7.94 26.45
CA ILE A 420 -4.25 -8.50 26.27
C ILE A 420 -4.35 -9.12 24.87
N VAL A 421 -3.98 -10.39 24.76
CA VAL A 421 -4.23 -11.20 23.56
C VAL A 421 -5.74 -11.45 23.44
N SER A 422 -6.30 -11.16 22.25
CA SER A 422 -7.73 -11.39 21.97
C SER A 422 -7.90 -12.18 20.68
N ASN A 423 -8.64 -13.28 20.77
CA ASN A 423 -8.99 -14.15 19.63
C ASN A 423 -10.23 -13.64 18.88
N ALA A 424 -10.52 -12.33 18.94
CA ALA A 424 -11.66 -11.72 18.25
C ALA A 424 -11.54 -11.88 16.73
N ALA A 425 -12.43 -12.67 16.13
CA ALA A 425 -12.47 -12.85 14.69
C ALA A 425 -13.02 -11.60 13.98
N ALA A 426 -12.54 -11.35 12.77
CA ALA A 426 -13.16 -10.37 11.86
C ALA A 426 -14.61 -10.78 11.55
N ALA A 427 -15.50 -9.79 11.42
CA ALA A 427 -16.90 -10.02 11.07
C ALA A 427 -17.07 -10.80 9.75
N SER A 428 -18.00 -11.75 9.72
CA SER A 428 -18.20 -12.70 8.61
C SER A 428 -19.23 -12.26 7.57
N ALA A 429 -20.20 -11.45 7.99
CA ALA A 429 -21.28 -10.88 7.18
C ALA A 429 -21.38 -9.36 7.42
N PRO A 430 -20.38 -8.57 7.01
CA PRO A 430 -20.39 -7.12 7.19
C PRO A 430 -21.48 -6.44 6.36
N ALA A 431 -22.04 -5.36 6.89
CA ALA A 431 -22.94 -4.47 6.15
C ALA A 431 -22.57 -2.98 6.33
N VAL A 432 -22.99 -2.16 5.38
CA VAL A 432 -22.75 -0.70 5.35
C VAL A 432 -24.07 0.01 5.09
N VAL A 433 -24.36 1.06 5.86
CA VAL A 433 -25.60 1.84 5.75
C VAL A 433 -25.26 3.27 5.31
N GLY A 434 -25.66 3.62 4.09
CA GLY A 434 -25.36 4.88 3.39
C GLY A 434 -24.42 4.66 2.21
N ALA A 435 -24.96 4.64 0.99
CA ALA A 435 -24.23 4.58 -0.29
C ALA A 435 -23.62 5.93 -0.71
N GLY A 436 -23.20 6.76 0.25
CA GLY A 436 -22.40 7.96 -0.04
C GLY A 436 -20.97 7.60 -0.46
N ILE A 437 -20.18 8.60 -0.86
CA ILE A 437 -18.78 8.43 -1.31
C ILE A 437 -17.96 7.54 -0.35
N MET A 438 -18.11 7.78 0.96
CA MET A 438 -17.42 6.98 1.99
C MET A 438 -17.93 5.55 2.07
N GLY A 439 -19.25 5.34 2.17
CA GLY A 439 -19.83 3.99 2.23
C GLY A 439 -19.53 3.16 0.99
N ALA A 440 -19.56 3.76 -0.20
CA ALA A 440 -19.13 3.14 -1.45
C ALA A 440 -17.65 2.69 -1.39
N GLY A 441 -16.75 3.56 -0.93
CA GLY A 441 -15.34 3.23 -0.74
C GLY A 441 -15.08 2.17 0.35
N ILE A 442 -15.88 2.17 1.42
CA ILE A 442 -15.84 1.16 2.48
C ILE A 442 -16.27 -0.20 1.90
N VAL A 443 -17.40 -0.28 1.20
CA VAL A 443 -17.88 -1.49 0.50
C VAL A 443 -16.85 -2.00 -0.50
N ALA A 444 -16.24 -1.12 -1.30
CA ALA A 444 -15.19 -1.51 -2.24
C ALA A 444 -13.97 -2.14 -1.52
N SER A 445 -13.59 -1.63 -0.34
CA SER A 445 -12.53 -2.24 0.48
C SER A 445 -12.92 -3.61 1.04
N HIS A 446 -14.20 -3.85 1.35
CA HIS A 446 -14.71 -5.15 1.80
C HIS A 446 -14.68 -6.19 0.66
N LEU A 447 -15.17 -5.82 -0.52
CA LEU A 447 -15.16 -6.67 -1.72
C LEU A 447 -13.73 -7.06 -2.11
N ARG A 448 -12.80 -6.09 -2.11
CA ARG A 448 -11.37 -6.33 -2.38
C ARG A 448 -10.72 -7.29 -1.38
N ALA A 449 -11.13 -7.23 -0.10
CA ALA A 449 -10.73 -8.17 0.95
C ALA A 449 -11.46 -9.54 0.90
N GLY A 450 -12.33 -9.75 -0.10
CA GLY A 450 -13.03 -11.01 -0.34
C GLY A 450 -14.34 -11.21 0.44
N PHE A 451 -14.80 -10.22 1.22
CA PHE A 451 -16.07 -10.33 1.94
C PHE A 451 -17.28 -10.32 1.00
N THR A 452 -18.32 -11.04 1.38
CA THR A 452 -19.69 -10.79 0.93
C THR A 452 -20.27 -9.69 1.81
N VAL A 453 -20.73 -8.58 1.21
CA VAL A 453 -21.09 -7.35 1.93
C VAL A 453 -22.44 -6.83 1.47
N THR A 454 -23.24 -6.33 2.42
CA THR A 454 -24.56 -5.74 2.15
C THR A 454 -24.50 -4.22 2.27
N LEU A 455 -24.93 -3.50 1.23
CA LEU A 455 -25.04 -2.05 1.21
C LEU A 455 -26.52 -1.63 1.25
N VAL A 456 -26.88 -0.79 2.22
CA VAL A 456 -28.24 -0.24 2.35
C VAL A 456 -28.23 1.27 2.15
N ASP A 457 -29.13 1.79 1.33
CA ASP A 457 -29.45 3.22 1.23
C ASP A 457 -30.94 3.39 0.94
N ILE A 458 -31.54 4.50 1.35
CA ILE A 458 -32.97 4.77 1.10
C ILE A 458 -33.25 5.07 -0.38
N ASP A 459 -32.24 5.46 -1.14
CA ASP A 459 -32.35 5.81 -2.56
C ASP A 459 -31.94 4.64 -3.46
N ALA A 460 -32.92 4.05 -4.15
CA ALA A 460 -32.72 2.94 -5.08
C ALA A 460 -31.94 3.33 -6.34
N ALA A 461 -32.08 4.57 -6.83
CA ALA A 461 -31.36 5.04 -8.02
C ALA A 461 -29.88 5.24 -7.69
N LYS A 462 -29.59 5.89 -6.56
CA LYS A 462 -28.23 6.05 -6.02
C LYS A 462 -27.51 4.72 -5.78
N LEU A 463 -28.24 3.67 -5.36
CA LEU A 463 -27.68 2.32 -5.28
C LEU A 463 -27.33 1.76 -6.66
N ALA A 464 -28.25 1.86 -7.64
CA ALA A 464 -28.01 1.38 -9.00
C ALA A 464 -26.85 2.10 -9.70
N ASP A 465 -26.81 3.43 -9.60
CA ASP A 465 -25.76 4.28 -10.18
C ASP A 465 -24.39 4.08 -9.48
N GLY A 466 -24.40 3.77 -8.19
CA GLY A 466 -23.18 3.59 -7.38
C GLY A 466 -22.50 2.24 -7.55
N VAL A 467 -23.25 1.16 -7.83
CA VAL A 467 -22.72 -0.21 -7.93
C VAL A 467 -21.56 -0.36 -8.92
N PRO A 468 -21.61 0.16 -10.17
CA PRO A 468 -20.49 0.06 -11.11
C PRO A 468 -19.19 0.66 -10.55
N GLY A 469 -19.25 1.88 -9.99
CA GLY A 469 -18.09 2.54 -9.41
C GLY A 469 -17.51 1.83 -8.17
N ILE A 470 -18.38 1.20 -7.36
CA ILE A 470 -17.94 0.34 -6.25
C ILE A 470 -17.15 -0.87 -6.75
N LEU A 471 -17.63 -1.53 -7.82
CA LEU A 471 -16.97 -2.69 -8.39
C LEU A 471 -15.65 -2.32 -9.09
N GLU A 472 -15.61 -1.19 -9.80
CA GLU A 472 -14.38 -0.66 -10.41
C GLU A 472 -13.31 -0.27 -9.36
N GLU A 473 -13.70 0.39 -8.26
CA GLU A 473 -12.79 0.77 -7.17
C GLU A 473 -12.26 -0.46 -6.41
N ALA A 474 -13.08 -1.52 -6.28
CA ALA A 474 -12.71 -2.79 -5.66
C ALA A 474 -11.82 -3.66 -6.57
N ALA A 475 -12.04 -3.61 -7.89
CA ALA A 475 -11.29 -4.33 -8.92
C ALA A 475 -10.08 -3.54 -9.46
N TRP A 476 -9.71 -2.43 -8.81
CA TRP A 476 -8.61 -1.57 -9.25
C TRP A 476 -7.23 -2.23 -9.11
N ASP A 477 -6.55 -2.38 -10.24
CA ASP A 477 -5.18 -2.88 -10.35
C ASP A 477 -4.16 -1.72 -10.33
N ARG A 478 -3.09 -1.88 -9.56
CA ARG A 478 -2.04 -0.86 -9.35
C ARG A 478 -1.00 -0.82 -10.48
N ALA A 479 -0.74 -1.95 -11.14
CA ALA A 479 0.22 -2.08 -12.23
C ALA A 479 -0.38 -1.57 -13.55
N THR A 480 -1.61 -1.98 -13.90
CA THR A 480 -2.31 -1.45 -15.09
C THR A 480 -2.83 -0.02 -14.89
N LYS A 481 -3.06 0.38 -13.62
CA LYS A 481 -3.71 1.65 -13.23
C LYS A 481 -5.13 1.76 -13.81
N SER A 482 -5.88 0.64 -13.78
CA SER A 482 -7.26 0.53 -14.24
C SER A 482 -8.03 -0.48 -13.39
N ALA A 483 -9.36 -0.48 -13.47
CA ALA A 483 -10.14 -1.63 -13.01
C ALA A 483 -9.89 -2.85 -13.93
N SER A 484 -9.90 -4.06 -13.37
CA SER A 484 -9.96 -5.32 -14.13
C SER A 484 -11.43 -5.72 -14.34
N PRO A 485 -11.96 -5.75 -15.59
CA PRO A 485 -13.38 -6.06 -15.83
C PRO A 485 -13.76 -7.47 -15.38
N GLN A 486 -12.86 -8.44 -15.56
CA GLN A 486 -13.02 -9.81 -15.08
C GLN A 486 -13.16 -9.85 -13.56
N ARG A 487 -12.31 -9.11 -12.83
CA ARG A 487 -12.38 -9.04 -11.37
C ARG A 487 -13.62 -8.29 -10.87
N ALA A 488 -14.07 -7.25 -11.57
CA ALA A 488 -15.32 -6.56 -11.24
C ALA A 488 -16.53 -7.50 -11.33
N LEU A 489 -16.57 -8.38 -12.35
CA LEU A 489 -17.62 -9.39 -12.51
C LEU A 489 -17.58 -10.46 -11.39
N GLU A 490 -16.40 -10.93 -11.00
CA GLU A 490 -16.23 -11.85 -9.87
C GLU A 490 -16.68 -11.25 -8.52
N LEU A 491 -16.46 -9.95 -8.33
CA LEU A 491 -16.85 -9.23 -7.12
C LEU A 491 -18.34 -8.86 -7.10
N ALA A 492 -19.00 -8.75 -8.25
CA ALA A 492 -20.43 -8.45 -8.34
C ALA A 492 -21.29 -9.47 -7.56
N GLY A 493 -20.94 -10.76 -7.62
CA GLY A 493 -21.62 -11.82 -6.87
C GLY A 493 -21.44 -11.76 -5.35
N ARG A 494 -20.57 -10.88 -4.83
CA ARG A 494 -20.33 -10.66 -3.39
C ARG A 494 -21.00 -9.38 -2.85
N LEU A 495 -21.53 -8.52 -3.73
CA LEU A 495 -22.23 -7.30 -3.34
C LEU A 495 -23.75 -7.54 -3.30
N ARG A 496 -24.38 -7.19 -2.17
CA ARG A 496 -25.84 -7.14 -2.04
C ARG A 496 -26.27 -5.69 -1.82
N THR A 497 -27.33 -5.24 -2.50
CA THR A 497 -27.92 -3.91 -2.30
C THR A 497 -29.37 -4.04 -1.83
N ALA A 498 -29.81 -3.15 -0.94
CA ALA A 498 -31.19 -3.11 -0.47
C ALA A 498 -31.61 -1.70 -0.03
N THR A 499 -32.92 -1.44 0.01
CA THR A 499 -33.50 -0.16 0.46
C THR A 499 -34.13 -0.22 1.86
N THR A 500 -34.04 -1.36 2.55
CA THR A 500 -34.70 -1.60 3.84
C THR A 500 -33.72 -2.16 4.87
N MET A 501 -33.88 -1.76 6.14
CA MET A 501 -32.97 -2.17 7.22
C MET A 501 -33.06 -3.68 7.53
N ALA A 502 -34.16 -4.35 7.17
CA ALA A 502 -34.30 -5.80 7.29
C ALA A 502 -33.17 -6.58 6.57
N ALA A 503 -32.53 -5.99 5.55
CA ALA A 503 -31.40 -6.59 4.86
C ALA A 503 -30.14 -6.77 5.73
N VAL A 504 -29.98 -6.01 6.84
CA VAL A 504 -28.84 -6.18 7.75
C VAL A 504 -29.11 -7.16 8.90
N ALA A 505 -30.27 -7.82 8.97
CA ALA A 505 -30.61 -8.70 10.09
C ALA A 505 -29.67 -9.91 10.27
N GLY A 506 -29.06 -10.38 9.18
CA GLY A 506 -28.03 -11.42 9.22
C GLY A 506 -26.61 -10.92 9.53
N ALA A 507 -26.39 -9.62 9.57
CA ALA A 507 -25.06 -9.03 9.71
C ALA A 507 -24.51 -9.16 11.14
N ASP A 508 -23.20 -9.32 11.26
CA ASP A 508 -22.48 -9.41 12.54
C ASP A 508 -21.55 -8.21 12.82
N LEU A 509 -21.41 -7.32 11.83
CA LEU A 509 -20.91 -5.96 11.94
C LEU A 509 -21.69 -5.06 10.97
N VAL A 510 -22.17 -3.90 11.44
CA VAL A 510 -22.79 -2.88 10.59
C VAL A 510 -22.09 -1.54 10.75
N ILE A 511 -21.67 -0.94 9.63
CA ILE A 511 -20.98 0.36 9.59
C ILE A 511 -21.93 1.43 9.03
N GLU A 512 -22.34 2.37 9.89
CA GLU A 512 -23.12 3.56 9.52
C GLU A 512 -22.22 4.60 8.84
N SER A 513 -22.60 5.04 7.65
CA SER A 513 -21.92 6.08 6.85
C SER A 513 -22.92 6.97 6.11
N VAL A 514 -24.02 7.36 6.78
CA VAL A 514 -24.96 8.39 6.32
C VAL A 514 -24.41 9.80 6.58
N VAL A 515 -25.19 10.82 6.24
CA VAL A 515 -24.81 12.24 6.37
C VAL A 515 -24.36 12.63 7.79
N GLU A 516 -23.41 13.56 7.88
CA GLU A 516 -22.81 14.03 9.14
C GLU A 516 -23.76 14.97 9.91
N ARG A 517 -24.87 14.40 10.40
CA ARG A 517 -25.88 15.05 11.24
C ARG A 517 -26.25 14.13 12.39
N SER A 518 -26.05 14.59 13.63
CA SER A 518 -26.30 13.79 14.84
C SER A 518 -27.74 13.26 14.89
N ASP A 519 -28.74 14.10 14.55
CA ASP A 519 -30.16 13.73 14.57
C ASP A 519 -30.52 12.65 13.53
N VAL A 520 -29.78 12.57 12.43
CA VAL A 520 -29.97 11.55 11.40
C VAL A 520 -29.26 10.26 11.82
N LYS A 521 -28.00 10.38 12.28
CA LYS A 521 -27.20 9.25 12.75
C LYS A 521 -27.85 8.53 13.92
N GLN A 522 -28.29 9.22 14.98
CA GLN A 522 -28.97 8.60 16.14
C GLN A 522 -30.20 7.78 15.71
N ARG A 523 -31.04 8.31 14.82
CA ARG A 523 -32.21 7.59 14.28
C ARG A 523 -31.82 6.37 13.43
N VAL A 524 -30.79 6.49 12.61
CA VAL A 524 -30.28 5.37 11.79
C VAL A 524 -29.63 4.29 12.65
N LEU A 525 -28.85 4.66 13.66
CA LEU A 525 -28.19 3.74 14.59
C LEU A 525 -29.21 2.96 15.43
N ALA A 526 -30.25 3.61 15.96
CA ALA A 526 -31.35 2.92 16.65
C ALA A 526 -32.12 1.96 15.71
N ALA A 527 -32.36 2.36 14.45
CA ALA A 527 -32.99 1.49 13.45
C ALA A 527 -32.11 0.30 13.04
N ILE A 528 -30.78 0.47 13.01
CA ILE A 528 -29.82 -0.63 12.85
C ILE A 528 -29.90 -1.55 14.06
N GLU A 529 -29.87 -1.02 15.28
CA GLU A 529 -29.87 -1.81 16.53
C GLU A 529 -31.10 -2.72 16.66
N GLN A 530 -32.27 -2.23 16.23
CA GLN A 530 -33.52 -3.00 16.18
C GLN A 530 -33.56 -4.07 15.07
N ALA A 531 -32.78 -3.89 14.00
CA ALA A 531 -32.77 -4.80 12.85
C ALA A 531 -31.74 -5.93 12.97
N VAL A 532 -30.58 -5.68 13.61
CA VAL A 532 -29.48 -6.64 13.74
C VAL A 532 -29.65 -7.59 14.92
N ARG A 533 -28.97 -8.74 14.88
CA ARG A 533 -28.88 -9.65 16.03
C ARG A 533 -28.28 -8.96 17.27
N PRO A 534 -28.61 -9.39 18.51
CA PRO A 534 -28.02 -8.81 19.73
C PRO A 534 -26.48 -8.90 19.83
N ASP A 535 -25.86 -9.91 19.20
CA ASP A 535 -24.40 -10.11 19.20
C ASP A 535 -23.64 -9.30 18.13
N ALA A 536 -24.35 -8.60 17.24
CA ALA A 536 -23.75 -7.79 16.19
C ALA A 536 -23.09 -6.53 16.75
N VAL A 537 -21.92 -6.17 16.22
CA VAL A 537 -21.28 -4.88 16.49
C VAL A 537 -21.87 -3.81 15.59
N ILE A 538 -22.10 -2.63 16.16
CA ILE A 538 -22.57 -1.45 15.43
C ILE A 538 -21.42 -0.43 15.44
N ALA A 539 -21.07 0.09 14.28
CA ALA A 539 -20.00 1.06 14.11
C ALA A 539 -20.50 2.31 13.37
N THR A 540 -19.93 3.48 13.67
CA THR A 540 -20.16 4.71 12.90
C THR A 540 -18.88 5.22 12.25
N ASN A 541 -18.97 5.62 10.99
CA ASN A 541 -17.95 6.31 10.22
C ASN A 541 -18.11 7.85 10.31
N THR A 542 -18.58 8.37 11.45
CA THR A 542 -18.55 9.81 11.74
C THR A 542 -17.11 10.31 11.88
N SER A 543 -16.87 11.57 11.56
CA SER A 543 -15.54 12.22 11.65
C SER A 543 -15.47 13.33 12.68
N THR A 544 -16.63 13.74 13.22
CA THR A 544 -16.77 14.89 14.13
C THR A 544 -17.74 14.68 15.31
N ASN A 545 -18.71 13.76 15.21
CA ASN A 545 -19.69 13.57 16.29
C ASN A 545 -19.11 12.67 17.40
N PRO A 546 -19.14 13.07 18.68
CA PRO A 546 -18.73 12.21 19.78
C PRO A 546 -19.57 10.93 19.84
N ILE A 547 -18.89 9.79 20.03
CA ILE A 547 -19.49 8.45 20.13
C ILE A 547 -20.44 8.36 21.33
N ALA A 548 -20.11 9.00 22.46
CA ALA A 548 -20.99 9.11 23.62
C ALA A 548 -22.37 9.66 23.24
N ARG A 549 -22.40 10.80 22.53
CA ARG A 549 -23.64 11.46 22.07
C ARG A 549 -24.42 10.61 21.07
N LEU A 550 -23.73 9.84 20.23
CA LEU A 550 -24.40 8.91 19.31
C LEU A 550 -24.94 7.65 20.03
N ALA A 551 -24.37 7.30 21.18
CA ALA A 551 -24.78 6.16 22.00
C ALA A 551 -26.05 6.43 22.85
N ASP A 552 -26.38 7.70 23.14
CA ASP A 552 -27.55 8.11 23.94
C ASP A 552 -28.90 7.52 23.45
N GLY A 553 -28.99 7.17 22.16
CA GLY A 553 -30.19 6.60 21.53
C GLY A 553 -30.21 5.05 21.46
N LEU A 554 -29.24 4.36 22.05
CA LEU A 554 -29.06 2.91 21.93
C LEU A 554 -29.41 2.17 23.23
N GLN A 555 -29.99 0.97 23.09
CA GLN A 555 -30.35 0.09 24.20
C GLN A 555 -29.16 -0.71 24.72
N GLN A 556 -28.18 -1.02 23.86
CA GLN A 556 -26.99 -1.79 24.20
C GLN A 556 -25.70 -1.10 23.72
N PRO A 557 -25.39 0.13 24.21
CA PRO A 557 -24.24 0.92 23.75
C PRO A 557 -22.87 0.25 23.95
N ALA A 558 -22.81 -0.82 24.76
CA ALA A 558 -21.64 -1.69 24.87
C ALA A 558 -21.17 -2.30 23.53
N ARG A 559 -22.09 -2.56 22.59
CA ARG A 559 -21.81 -3.10 21.25
C ARG A 559 -21.58 -2.04 20.17
N PHE A 560 -21.52 -0.76 20.57
CA PHE A 560 -21.36 0.38 19.67
C PHE A 560 -19.96 1.02 19.80
N CYS A 561 -19.36 1.38 18.66
CA CYS A 561 -18.09 2.13 18.61
C CYS A 561 -18.01 3.06 17.39
N GLY A 562 -16.98 3.90 17.33
CA GLY A 562 -16.57 4.53 16.07
C GLY A 562 -15.64 3.62 15.25
N MET A 563 -15.70 3.74 13.92
CA MET A 563 -14.80 3.09 12.97
C MET A 563 -14.61 4.04 11.79
N HIS A 564 -13.80 5.08 12.00
CA HIS A 564 -13.63 6.21 11.09
C HIS A 564 -12.57 5.90 10.02
N PHE A 565 -13.01 5.82 8.77
CA PHE A 565 -12.20 5.63 7.57
C PHE A 565 -11.88 6.98 6.92
N PHE A 566 -10.68 7.10 6.34
CA PHE A 566 -10.24 8.33 5.68
C PHE A 566 -10.45 8.30 4.15
N ASN A 567 -10.83 9.43 3.57
CA ASN A 567 -11.05 9.62 2.14
C ASN A 567 -9.71 9.86 1.40
N PRO A 568 -9.35 9.17 0.29
CA PRO A 568 -10.08 8.08 -0.37
C PRO A 568 -9.81 6.70 0.25
N VAL A 569 -10.89 5.96 0.55
CA VAL A 569 -10.84 4.72 1.34
C VAL A 569 -9.96 3.62 0.73
N ARG A 570 -9.78 3.55 -0.60
CA ARG A 570 -8.83 2.60 -1.22
C ARG A 570 -7.37 2.92 -0.90
N ARG A 571 -7.02 4.21 -0.76
CA ARG A 571 -5.64 4.73 -0.61
C ARG A 571 -5.23 4.90 0.86
N MET A 572 -6.12 5.44 1.69
CA MET A 572 -5.81 5.70 3.10
C MET A 572 -5.82 4.38 3.87
N VAL A 573 -4.73 4.07 4.60
CA VAL A 573 -4.60 2.79 5.33
C VAL A 573 -5.04 2.88 6.79
N LEU A 574 -5.10 4.08 7.37
CA LEU A 574 -5.57 4.27 8.75
C LEU A 574 -7.08 4.03 8.87
N VAL A 575 -7.49 3.47 10.01
CA VAL A 575 -8.85 3.55 10.57
C VAL A 575 -8.75 3.93 12.04
N GLU A 576 -9.45 4.97 12.50
CA GLU A 576 -9.59 5.23 13.93
C GLU A 576 -10.73 4.36 14.48
N VAL A 577 -10.44 3.52 15.49
CA VAL A 577 -11.44 2.73 16.21
C VAL A 577 -11.74 3.47 17.52
N ILE A 578 -12.86 4.18 17.56
CA ILE A 578 -13.17 5.09 18.65
C ILE A 578 -13.97 4.37 19.75
N ARG A 579 -13.37 4.27 20.94
CA ARG A 579 -13.97 3.72 22.15
C ARG A 579 -14.81 4.82 22.83
N GLY A 580 -16.13 4.68 22.77
CA GLY A 580 -17.06 5.47 23.57
C GLY A 580 -17.06 5.04 25.05
N PRO A 581 -17.62 5.83 25.98
CA PRO A 581 -17.57 5.55 27.42
C PRO A 581 -18.17 4.19 27.82
N ALA A 582 -19.21 3.74 27.11
CA ALA A 582 -19.85 2.45 27.34
C ALA A 582 -19.26 1.28 26.51
N THR A 583 -18.41 1.56 25.52
CA THR A 583 -17.95 0.56 24.54
C THR A 583 -17.13 -0.56 25.21
N ALA A 584 -17.58 -1.80 25.03
CA ALA A 584 -16.93 -2.99 25.59
C ALA A 584 -15.66 -3.39 24.82
N ASP A 585 -14.73 -4.05 25.51
CA ASP A 585 -13.46 -4.51 24.93
C ASP A 585 -13.66 -5.48 23.76
N ALA A 586 -14.63 -6.40 23.85
CA ALA A 586 -14.97 -7.32 22.76
C ALA A 586 -15.38 -6.57 21.46
N THR A 587 -16.05 -5.43 21.59
CA THR A 587 -16.46 -4.55 20.47
C THR A 587 -15.24 -3.91 19.80
N VAL A 588 -14.33 -3.33 20.61
CA VAL A 588 -13.07 -2.74 20.12
C VAL A 588 -12.22 -3.79 19.42
N ALA A 589 -12.02 -4.96 20.03
CA ALA A 589 -11.21 -6.03 19.47
C ALA A 589 -11.78 -6.57 18.14
N ARG A 590 -13.11 -6.73 18.03
CA ARG A 590 -13.75 -7.16 16.78
C ARG A 590 -13.61 -6.10 15.66
N ALA A 591 -13.74 -4.81 15.99
CA ALA A 591 -13.53 -3.72 15.04
C ALA A 591 -12.07 -3.64 14.55
N VAL A 592 -11.10 -3.78 15.47
CA VAL A 592 -9.65 -3.85 15.17
C VAL A 592 -9.31 -5.06 14.29
N ALA A 593 -9.80 -6.25 14.64
CA ALA A 593 -9.60 -7.46 13.85
C ALA A 593 -10.21 -7.35 12.44
N HIS A 594 -11.41 -6.76 12.32
CA HIS A 594 -12.05 -6.54 11.02
C HIS A 594 -11.30 -5.50 10.17
N ALA A 595 -10.86 -4.38 10.76
CA ALA A 595 -10.01 -3.40 10.07
C ALA A 595 -8.73 -4.03 9.51
N LYS A 596 -8.03 -4.85 10.31
CA LYS A 596 -6.84 -5.59 9.85
C LYS A 596 -7.17 -6.53 8.68
N ARG A 597 -8.30 -7.24 8.74
CA ARG A 597 -8.77 -8.11 7.65
C ARG A 597 -9.13 -7.35 6.36
N LEU A 598 -9.45 -6.05 6.45
CA LEU A 598 -9.61 -5.14 5.31
C LEU A 598 -8.28 -4.57 4.76
N GLY A 599 -7.13 -4.99 5.30
CA GLY A 599 -5.82 -4.43 4.97
C GLY A 599 -5.58 -3.03 5.52
N LYS A 600 -6.17 -2.72 6.68
CA LYS A 600 -6.03 -1.42 7.37
C LYS A 600 -5.10 -1.51 8.58
N CYS A 601 -4.58 -0.35 8.95
CA CYS A 601 -3.93 -0.06 10.23
C CYS A 601 -4.99 0.56 11.16
N PRO A 602 -5.63 -0.21 12.06
CA PRO A 602 -6.52 0.37 13.06
C PRO A 602 -5.72 0.98 14.21
N ILE A 603 -6.15 2.14 14.70
CA ILE A 603 -5.63 2.74 15.92
C ILE A 603 -6.78 3.00 16.89
N VAL A 604 -6.66 2.50 18.11
CA VAL A 604 -7.70 2.64 19.14
C VAL A 604 -7.52 3.97 19.86
N VAL A 605 -8.58 4.77 19.84
CA VAL A 605 -8.63 6.11 20.44
C VAL A 605 -9.85 6.21 21.36
N ARG A 606 -9.78 7.00 22.42
CA ARG A 606 -10.96 7.35 23.23
C ARG A 606 -11.80 8.40 22.51
N ASP A 607 -13.10 8.39 22.80
CA ASP A 607 -14.02 9.40 22.30
C ASP A 607 -13.63 10.82 22.77
N SER A 608 -13.42 11.71 21.81
CA SER A 608 -13.18 13.14 22.01
C SER A 608 -13.50 13.91 20.72
N PRO A 609 -13.85 15.20 20.78
CA PRO A 609 -14.08 16.01 19.58
C PRO A 609 -12.86 15.99 18.65
N GLY A 610 -13.05 15.50 17.41
CA GLY A 610 -11.98 15.35 16.43
C GLY A 610 -11.04 14.16 16.61
N PHE A 611 -11.31 13.30 17.60
CA PHE A 611 -10.55 12.08 17.89
C PHE A 611 -9.04 12.36 18.00
N LEU A 612 -8.20 11.61 17.28
CA LEU A 612 -6.75 11.83 17.22
C LEU A 612 -6.39 12.69 16.00
N VAL A 613 -6.78 12.25 14.80
CA VAL A 613 -6.25 12.82 13.55
C VAL A 613 -6.79 14.22 13.27
N ASN A 614 -8.11 14.44 13.34
CA ASN A 614 -8.69 15.75 13.02
C ASN A 614 -8.31 16.79 14.09
N ARG A 615 -8.20 16.36 15.35
CA ARG A 615 -7.72 17.18 16.47
C ARG A 615 -6.26 17.62 16.28
N VAL A 616 -5.34 16.70 15.99
CA VAL A 616 -3.91 17.04 15.77
C VAL A 616 -3.69 17.82 14.46
N LEU A 617 -4.54 17.62 13.44
CA LEU A 617 -4.50 18.39 12.20
C LEU A 617 -4.94 19.86 12.36
N MET A 618 -5.87 20.15 13.28
CA MET A 618 -6.46 21.48 13.44
C MET A 618 -5.43 22.60 13.68
N PRO A 619 -4.46 22.51 14.63
CA PRO A 619 -3.47 23.57 14.84
C PRO A 619 -2.65 23.90 13.59
N TYR A 620 -2.20 22.88 12.85
CA TYR A 620 -1.43 23.00 11.62
C TYR A 620 -2.22 23.73 10.51
N LEU A 621 -3.52 23.45 10.40
CA LEU A 621 -4.41 24.14 9.47
C LEU A 621 -4.71 25.58 9.92
N HIS A 622 -5.03 25.79 11.20
CA HIS A 622 -5.33 27.12 11.75
C HIS A 622 -4.16 28.09 11.52
N GLU A 623 -2.93 27.72 11.88
CA GLU A 623 -1.75 28.59 11.70
C GLU A 623 -1.46 28.93 10.24
N ALA A 624 -1.81 28.06 9.29
CA ALA A 624 -1.70 28.38 7.88
C ALA A 624 -2.66 29.52 7.47
N VAL A 625 -3.89 29.55 8.00
CA VAL A 625 -4.85 30.63 7.72
C VAL A 625 -4.46 31.91 8.43
N GLU A 626 -3.97 31.84 9.67
CA GLU A 626 -3.52 33.00 10.42
C GLU A 626 -2.29 33.66 9.75
N MET A 627 -1.31 32.88 9.30
CA MET A 627 -0.20 33.42 8.48
C MET A 627 -0.68 34.06 7.16
N VAL A 628 -1.75 33.54 6.52
CA VAL A 628 -2.36 34.21 5.36
C VAL A 628 -3.02 35.54 5.72
N ARG A 629 -3.66 35.65 6.89
CA ARG A 629 -4.22 36.92 7.42
C ARG A 629 -3.13 37.94 7.77
N GLU A 630 -1.97 37.47 8.19
CA GLU A 630 -0.75 38.28 8.43
C GLU A 630 -0.02 38.67 7.13
N GLY A 631 -0.53 38.27 5.96
CA GLY A 631 0.02 38.65 4.65
C GLY A 631 1.09 37.71 4.08
N VAL A 632 1.33 36.54 4.68
CA VAL A 632 2.23 35.52 4.10
C VAL A 632 1.54 34.87 2.88
N PRO A 633 2.17 34.85 1.69
CA PRO A 633 1.54 34.26 0.51
C PRO A 633 1.21 32.76 0.71
N PRO A 634 -0.01 32.30 0.38
CA PRO A 634 -0.40 30.89 0.48
C PRO A 634 0.62 29.94 -0.14
N GLU A 635 1.10 30.26 -1.35
CA GLU A 635 2.10 29.51 -2.10
C GLU A 635 3.39 29.28 -1.31
N ARG A 636 3.78 30.23 -0.45
CA ARG A 636 4.99 30.15 0.36
C ARG A 636 4.81 29.22 1.55
N ILE A 637 3.67 29.28 2.25
CA ILE A 637 3.33 28.36 3.34
C ILE A 637 3.26 26.93 2.80
N ASP A 638 2.57 26.76 1.68
CA ASP A 638 2.45 25.50 0.95
C ASP A 638 3.81 24.98 0.44
N ARG A 639 4.71 25.87 -0.02
CA ARG A 639 6.10 25.52 -0.38
C ARG A 639 6.90 25.05 0.82
N VAL A 640 6.82 25.75 1.95
CA VAL A 640 7.53 25.39 3.19
C VAL A 640 7.06 24.03 3.71
N SER A 641 5.75 23.78 3.73
CA SER A 641 5.19 22.48 4.14
C SER A 641 5.64 21.32 3.22
N ARG A 642 5.52 21.49 1.89
CA ARG A 642 6.07 20.49 0.94
C ARG A 642 7.59 20.39 1.01
N GLY A 643 8.28 21.45 1.42
CA GLY A 643 9.73 21.53 1.70
C GLY A 643 10.15 20.72 2.94
N PHE A 644 9.36 20.77 4.01
CA PHE A 644 9.54 19.97 5.22
C PHE A 644 9.38 18.47 4.95
N GLY A 645 8.44 18.10 4.07
CA GLY A 645 8.24 16.74 3.60
C GLY A 645 6.79 16.33 3.33
N MET A 646 5.81 17.22 3.54
CA MET A 646 4.38 16.89 3.36
C MET A 646 4.02 16.69 1.88
N PRO A 647 3.06 15.80 1.55
CA PRO A 647 2.64 15.57 0.15
C PRO A 647 1.79 16.72 -0.41
N MET A 648 1.19 17.54 0.45
CA MET A 648 0.30 18.65 0.11
C MET A 648 0.52 19.78 1.13
N GLY A 649 0.43 21.03 0.69
CA GLY A 649 0.49 22.18 1.60
C GLY A 649 -0.83 22.40 2.35
N PRO A 650 -0.83 23.09 3.50
CA PRO A 650 -2.03 23.25 4.33
C PRO A 650 -3.16 24.01 3.61
N ILE A 651 -2.86 24.99 2.76
CA ILE A 651 -3.88 25.77 2.05
C ILE A 651 -4.48 24.95 0.90
N GLU A 652 -3.67 24.22 0.15
CA GLU A 652 -4.16 23.26 -0.84
C GLU A 652 -4.98 22.12 -0.19
N LEU A 653 -4.63 21.71 1.03
CA LEU A 653 -5.35 20.70 1.81
C LEU A 653 -6.74 21.17 2.25
N TYR A 654 -6.87 22.43 2.70
CA TYR A 654 -8.18 23.07 2.92
C TYR A 654 -9.07 23.01 1.68
N ASP A 655 -8.53 23.38 0.52
CA ASP A 655 -9.26 23.35 -0.74
C ASP A 655 -9.56 21.92 -1.23
N MET A 656 -8.80 20.90 -0.80
CA MET A 656 -9.10 19.49 -1.07
C MET A 656 -10.18 18.92 -0.15
N ILE A 657 -10.18 19.27 1.14
CA ILE A 657 -11.22 18.89 2.12
C ILE A 657 -12.56 19.57 1.78
N GLY A 658 -12.49 20.79 1.25
CA GLY A 658 -13.61 21.67 0.97
C GLY A 658 -13.88 22.59 2.16
N LEU A 659 -13.99 23.90 1.88
CA LEU A 659 -14.01 24.93 2.92
C LEU A 659 -15.29 24.90 3.78
N ASP A 660 -16.40 24.38 3.26
CA ASP A 660 -17.64 24.09 3.99
C ASP A 660 -17.50 22.87 4.91
N THR A 661 -16.85 21.80 4.45
CA THR A 661 -16.51 20.64 5.30
C THR A 661 -15.61 21.09 6.46
N ALA A 662 -14.59 21.88 6.15
CA ALA A 662 -13.63 22.41 7.13
C ALA A 662 -14.27 23.43 8.08
N PHE A 663 -15.24 24.23 7.61
CA PHE A 663 -16.03 25.12 8.47
C PHE A 663 -16.86 24.33 9.48
N TYR A 664 -17.61 23.31 9.05
CA TYR A 664 -18.42 22.49 9.96
C TYR A 664 -17.58 21.78 11.01
N ALA A 665 -16.47 21.15 10.60
CA ALA A 665 -15.53 20.54 11.54
C ALA A 665 -14.91 21.59 12.48
N GLY A 666 -14.52 22.76 11.96
CA GLY A 666 -13.97 23.87 12.75
C GLY A 666 -14.93 24.39 13.83
N LEU A 667 -16.25 24.42 13.56
CA LEU A 667 -17.24 24.76 14.60
C LEU A 667 -17.27 23.74 15.75
N VAL A 668 -17.22 22.44 15.43
CA VAL A 668 -17.21 21.36 16.44
C VAL A 668 -15.94 21.41 17.28
N LEU A 669 -14.78 21.63 16.65
CA LEU A 669 -13.49 21.65 17.35
C LEU A 669 -13.28 22.96 18.13
N SER A 670 -13.69 24.12 17.60
CA SER A 670 -13.57 25.40 18.32
C SER A 670 -14.55 25.49 19.50
N ALA A 671 -15.70 24.80 19.43
CA ALA A 671 -16.58 24.63 20.60
C ALA A 671 -15.98 23.74 21.72
N ALA A 672 -14.96 22.94 21.41
CA ALA A 672 -14.28 22.05 22.36
C ALA A 672 -12.91 22.57 22.84
N TYR A 673 -12.19 23.28 21.97
CA TYR A 673 -10.79 23.70 22.16
C TYR A 673 -10.56 25.20 21.87
N GLY A 674 -11.63 26.00 21.97
CA GLY A 674 -11.62 27.45 21.79
C GLY A 674 -10.82 28.24 22.84
N ASP A 675 -10.40 27.59 23.93
CA ASP A 675 -9.41 28.08 24.90
C ASP A 675 -8.04 28.38 24.25
N ARG A 676 -7.76 27.76 23.10
CA ARG A 676 -6.48 27.84 22.41
C ARG A 676 -6.55 28.04 20.90
N ILE A 677 -7.61 27.56 20.24
CA ILE A 677 -7.77 27.65 18.78
C ILE A 677 -9.15 28.21 18.42
N GLU A 678 -9.14 29.50 18.05
CA GLU A 678 -10.34 30.22 17.60
C GLU A 678 -10.73 29.87 16.15
N ALA A 679 -12.02 29.95 15.84
CA ALA A 679 -12.53 29.74 14.49
C ALA A 679 -12.22 30.96 13.58
N SER A 680 -11.20 30.82 12.73
CA SER A 680 -10.76 31.90 11.82
C SER A 680 -11.88 32.38 10.88
N PRO A 681 -12.18 33.70 10.81
CA PRO A 681 -13.33 34.23 10.09
C PRO A 681 -13.21 34.18 8.55
N VAL A 682 -12.00 33.92 8.04
CA VAL A 682 -11.73 33.80 6.60
C VAL A 682 -12.49 32.61 5.98
N ILE A 683 -12.54 31.47 6.67
CA ILE A 683 -13.18 30.24 6.17
C ILE A 683 -14.69 30.45 5.90
N PRO A 684 -15.53 30.89 6.87
CA PRO A 684 -16.95 31.17 6.58
C PRO A 684 -17.15 32.30 5.57
N ALA A 685 -16.25 33.27 5.46
CA ALA A 685 -16.33 34.31 4.46
C ALA A 685 -16.11 33.77 3.03
N LEU A 686 -15.14 32.87 2.84
CA LEU A 686 -14.93 32.17 1.57
C LEU A 686 -16.11 31.25 1.22
N VAL A 687 -16.62 30.48 2.18
CA VAL A 687 -17.82 29.64 1.98
C VAL A 687 -19.03 30.48 1.57
N LYS A 688 -19.26 31.63 2.22
CA LYS A 688 -20.32 32.59 1.85
C LYS A 688 -20.14 33.19 0.46
N ALA A 689 -18.91 33.30 -0.03
CA ALA A 689 -18.58 33.72 -1.39
C ALA A 689 -18.64 32.58 -2.44
N GLY A 690 -19.15 31.40 -2.07
CA GLY A 690 -19.23 30.23 -2.96
C GLY A 690 -17.88 29.55 -3.23
N ARG A 691 -16.82 29.95 -2.51
CA ARG A 691 -15.49 29.33 -2.58
C ARG A 691 -15.50 28.11 -1.66
N LEU A 692 -15.70 26.92 -2.23
CA LEU A 692 -15.77 25.64 -1.53
C LEU A 692 -14.56 24.74 -1.82
N GLY A 693 -13.49 25.27 -2.43
CA GLY A 693 -12.28 24.54 -2.78
C GLY A 693 -12.33 23.88 -4.17
N ARG A 694 -11.60 22.77 -4.33
CA ARG A 694 -11.47 22.00 -5.57
C ARG A 694 -12.83 21.63 -6.18
N LYS A 695 -13.82 21.27 -5.35
CA LYS A 695 -15.16 20.83 -5.80
C LYS A 695 -16.01 21.91 -6.45
N SER A 696 -15.78 23.19 -6.13
CA SER A 696 -16.40 24.35 -6.80
C SER A 696 -15.51 24.96 -7.88
N GLY A 697 -14.33 24.39 -8.16
CA GLY A 697 -13.31 24.96 -9.05
C GLY A 697 -12.56 26.15 -8.45
N GLY A 698 -12.74 26.45 -7.16
CA GLY A 698 -12.13 27.61 -6.50
C GLY A 698 -12.36 27.64 -4.99
N GLY A 699 -11.28 27.84 -4.25
CA GLY A 699 -11.23 28.04 -2.80
C GLY A 699 -10.32 29.22 -2.46
N PHE A 700 -9.26 28.97 -1.70
CA PHE A 700 -8.09 29.86 -1.63
C PHE A 700 -7.38 29.95 -3.00
N TYR A 701 -7.28 28.84 -3.72
CA TYR A 701 -6.73 28.77 -5.08
C TYR A 701 -7.83 28.61 -6.14
N GLY A 702 -7.54 29.01 -7.37
CA GLY A 702 -8.35 28.67 -8.55
C GLY A 702 -7.96 27.31 -9.14
N TYR A 703 -8.92 26.53 -9.64
CA TYR A 703 -8.68 25.20 -10.23
C TYR A 703 -9.21 25.09 -11.66
N THR A 704 -8.48 24.41 -12.54
CA THR A 704 -9.02 24.00 -13.86
C THR A 704 -9.99 22.84 -13.69
N ARG A 705 -11.10 22.87 -14.45
CA ARG A 705 -12.01 21.71 -14.58
C ARG A 705 -11.24 20.55 -15.21
N GLY A 706 -10.88 19.55 -14.40
CA GLY A 706 -10.04 18.41 -14.80
C GLY A 706 -8.54 18.52 -14.46
N GLY A 707 -8.08 19.61 -13.83
CA GLY A 707 -6.71 19.73 -13.32
C GLY A 707 -6.52 19.03 -11.98
N GLN A 708 -5.31 18.53 -11.69
CA GLN A 708 -5.00 17.83 -10.43
C GLN A 708 -4.37 18.72 -9.34
N GLY A 709 -3.98 19.96 -9.65
CA GLY A 709 -3.37 20.92 -8.72
C GLY A 709 -3.86 22.36 -8.92
N PRO A 710 -3.54 23.28 -7.98
CA PRO A 710 -3.97 24.67 -8.02
C PRO A 710 -3.31 25.48 -9.14
N ARG A 711 -3.98 26.54 -9.58
CA ARG A 711 -3.41 27.60 -10.42
C ARG A 711 -2.53 28.52 -9.56
N VAL A 712 -1.25 28.18 -9.46
CA VAL A 712 -0.23 29.00 -8.80
C VAL A 712 0.15 30.20 -9.67
N GLY A 713 0.38 31.37 -9.07
CA GLY A 713 0.97 32.54 -9.75
C GLY A 713 -0.01 33.57 -10.33
N ALA A 714 -1.31 33.43 -10.09
CA ALA A 714 -2.30 34.47 -10.37
C ALA A 714 -3.22 34.62 -9.16
N ALA A 715 -2.92 35.60 -8.30
CA ALA A 715 -3.72 35.88 -7.10
C ALA A 715 -5.15 36.28 -7.51
N ASP A 716 -6.14 35.58 -6.96
CA ASP A 716 -7.54 35.88 -7.22
C ASP A 716 -7.96 37.09 -6.38
N ALA A 717 -8.12 38.25 -7.03
CA ALA A 717 -8.37 39.53 -6.36
C ALA A 717 -9.60 39.50 -5.43
N ALA A 718 -10.63 38.69 -5.73
CA ALA A 718 -11.80 38.55 -4.86
C ALA A 718 -11.49 37.71 -3.61
N VAL A 719 -10.60 36.72 -3.71
CA VAL A 719 -10.09 35.97 -2.54
C VAL A 719 -9.20 36.88 -1.68
N THR A 720 -8.31 37.65 -2.30
CA THR A 720 -7.49 38.66 -1.61
C THR A 720 -8.36 39.68 -0.87
N GLU A 721 -9.37 40.25 -1.52
CA GLU A 721 -10.29 41.21 -0.89
C GLU A 721 -11.03 40.63 0.33
N ILE A 722 -11.44 39.36 0.26
CA ILE A 722 -12.05 38.65 1.39
C ILE A 722 -11.07 38.50 2.55
N ILE A 723 -9.81 38.15 2.28
CA ILE A 723 -8.77 37.97 3.31
C ILE A 723 -8.39 39.30 3.95
N THR A 724 -8.20 40.37 3.17
CA THR A 724 -7.78 41.69 3.67
C THR A 724 -8.77 42.29 4.68
N ARG A 725 -10.07 41.96 4.58
CA ARG A 725 -11.10 42.37 5.56
C ARG A 725 -10.90 41.77 6.96
N TYR A 726 -10.07 40.73 7.10
CA TYR A 726 -9.75 40.05 8.36
C TYR A 726 -8.24 40.03 8.64
N ALA A 727 -7.47 40.92 8.01
CA ALA A 727 -6.03 40.99 8.13
C ALA A 727 -5.56 41.16 9.58
N LEU A 728 -4.36 40.65 9.86
CA LEU A 728 -3.67 40.74 11.14
C LEU A 728 -2.35 41.53 11.01
N PRO A 729 -1.78 42.05 12.10
CA PRO A 729 -0.43 42.59 12.11
C PRO A 729 0.58 41.55 11.58
N ALA A 730 1.44 41.95 10.65
CA ALA A 730 2.43 41.05 10.07
C ALA A 730 3.57 40.75 11.07
N HIS A 731 3.87 39.47 11.27
CA HIS A 731 5.04 39.01 12.05
C HIS A 731 6.22 38.61 11.14
N GLU A 732 7.37 38.29 11.74
CA GLU A 732 8.55 37.86 10.99
C GLU A 732 8.36 36.46 10.36
N ALA A 733 7.93 36.43 9.11
CA ALA A 733 7.76 35.21 8.33
C ALA A 733 9.03 34.87 7.52
N ASN A 734 10.04 34.28 8.15
CA ASN A 734 11.11 33.54 7.45
C ASN A 734 10.69 32.06 7.24
N ASP A 735 11.32 31.33 6.32
CA ASP A 735 10.90 29.95 5.97
C ASP A 735 11.08 28.94 7.14
N ARG A 736 11.96 29.22 8.12
CA ARG A 736 12.03 28.45 9.38
C ARG A 736 10.86 28.80 10.30
N THR A 737 10.57 30.08 10.54
CA THR A 737 9.44 30.49 11.41
C THR A 737 8.11 29.98 10.87
N ILE A 738 7.91 29.95 9.54
CA ILE A 738 6.73 29.34 8.91
C ILE A 738 6.67 27.82 9.23
N ALA A 739 7.79 27.09 9.17
CA ALA A 739 7.81 25.66 9.50
C ALA A 739 7.58 25.42 11.00
N ASP A 740 8.25 26.16 11.87
CA ASP A 740 8.11 26.06 13.32
C ASP A 740 6.64 26.40 13.74
N ARG A 741 6.00 27.42 13.14
CA ARG A 741 4.56 27.74 13.33
C ARG A 741 3.60 26.66 12.82
N LEU A 742 3.93 25.92 11.75
CA LEU A 742 3.08 24.83 11.27
C LEU A 742 3.16 23.57 12.15
N PHE A 743 4.37 23.16 12.56
CA PHE A 743 4.59 21.83 13.13
C PHE A 743 4.73 21.81 14.67
N LEU A 744 5.11 22.92 15.32
CA LEU A 744 5.19 22.96 16.79
C LEU A 744 3.82 22.98 17.50
N PRO A 745 2.78 23.73 17.07
CA PRO A 745 1.47 23.62 17.72
C PRO A 745 0.76 22.28 17.40
N MET A 746 1.11 21.64 16.28
CA MET A 746 0.72 20.26 15.97
C MET A 746 1.33 19.28 17.00
N LEU A 747 2.62 19.44 17.33
CA LEU A 747 3.31 18.69 18.38
C LEU A 747 2.70 18.95 19.77
N LEU A 748 2.40 20.21 20.11
CA LEU A 748 1.78 20.56 21.39
C LEU A 748 0.39 19.92 21.56
N GLU A 749 -0.42 19.89 20.52
CA GLU A 749 -1.74 19.23 20.59
C GLU A 749 -1.62 17.70 20.62
N ALA A 750 -0.61 17.12 19.95
CA ALA A 750 -0.27 15.70 20.07
C ALA A 750 0.16 15.31 21.49
N LEU A 751 0.85 16.20 22.22
CA LEU A 751 1.13 16.01 23.65
C LEU A 751 -0.16 16.06 24.49
N ARG A 752 -1.04 17.05 24.31
CA ARG A 752 -2.34 17.09 25.03
C ARG A 752 -3.18 15.83 24.81
N VAL A 753 -3.16 15.27 23.61
CA VAL A 753 -3.81 13.99 23.26
C VAL A 753 -3.22 12.78 24.01
N LEU A 754 -1.93 12.81 24.36
CA LEU A 754 -1.27 11.81 25.22
C LEU A 754 -1.57 12.08 26.70
N ASP A 755 -1.46 13.33 27.14
CA ASP A 755 -1.68 13.78 28.52
C ASP A 755 -3.12 13.48 29.00
N GLU A 756 -4.11 13.64 28.11
CA GLU A 756 -5.53 13.29 28.35
C GLU A 756 -5.83 11.78 28.19
N GLY A 757 -4.84 10.97 27.77
CA GLY A 757 -4.99 9.54 27.55
C GLY A 757 -5.96 9.17 26.42
N ILE A 758 -6.10 10.02 25.40
CA ILE A 758 -6.95 9.76 24.22
C ILE A 758 -6.38 8.61 23.40
N VAL A 759 -5.05 8.49 23.33
CA VAL A 759 -4.33 7.31 22.86
C VAL A 759 -3.63 6.62 24.02
N ARG A 760 -3.25 5.34 23.82
CA ARG A 760 -2.49 4.56 24.81
C ARG A 760 -0.98 4.85 24.77
N ASP A 761 -0.48 5.45 23.68
CA ASP A 761 0.95 5.39 23.33
C ASP A 761 1.33 6.44 22.26
N GLY A 762 2.52 7.05 22.37
CA GLY A 762 3.03 7.99 21.36
C GLY A 762 3.26 7.36 19.98
N ARG A 763 3.53 6.06 19.92
CA ARG A 763 3.69 5.31 18.66
C ARG A 763 2.38 5.26 17.86
N ASP A 764 1.23 5.31 18.53
CA ASP A 764 -0.09 5.37 17.88
C ASP A 764 -0.33 6.77 17.27
N VAL A 765 0.16 7.86 17.90
CA VAL A 765 0.15 9.22 17.33
C VAL A 765 0.98 9.29 16.04
N ASP A 766 2.23 8.83 16.10
CA ASP A 766 3.14 8.84 14.96
C ASP A 766 2.58 8.07 13.76
N LEU A 767 2.04 6.87 14.02
CA LEU A 767 1.48 6.01 12.99
C LEU A 767 0.21 6.63 12.38
N ALA A 768 -0.62 7.31 13.17
CA ALA A 768 -1.79 8.03 12.69
C ALA A 768 -1.43 9.20 11.75
N VAL A 769 -0.51 10.07 12.15
CA VAL A 769 -0.14 11.24 11.32
C VAL A 769 0.59 10.81 10.04
N ILE A 770 1.37 9.73 10.07
CA ILE A 770 1.97 9.15 8.87
C ILE A 770 0.89 8.61 7.92
N HIS A 771 -0.07 7.82 8.42
CA HIS A 771 -1.03 7.09 7.58
C HIS A 771 -2.30 7.85 7.18
N ALA A 772 -2.66 8.95 7.87
CA ALA A 772 -3.80 9.79 7.50
C ALA A 772 -3.39 11.18 6.98
N LEU A 773 -2.36 11.81 7.53
CA LEU A 773 -1.92 13.16 7.13
C LEU A 773 -0.74 13.15 6.15
N GLY A 774 -0.11 11.99 5.93
CA GLY A 774 1.07 11.86 5.09
C GLY A 774 2.32 12.50 5.71
N PHE A 775 2.40 12.56 7.05
CA PHE A 775 3.59 13.06 7.73
C PHE A 775 4.84 12.28 7.27
N PRO A 776 5.95 12.95 6.94
CA PRO A 776 7.09 12.33 6.24
C PRO A 776 7.69 11.11 6.99
N PRO A 777 7.63 9.89 6.43
CA PRO A 777 8.15 8.68 7.08
C PRO A 777 9.65 8.73 7.38
N PHE A 778 10.44 9.43 6.57
CA PHE A 778 11.87 9.65 6.80
C PHE A 778 12.19 10.47 8.07
N ARG A 779 11.18 11.08 8.72
CA ARG A 779 11.28 11.72 10.05
C ARG A 779 10.78 10.83 11.20
N GLY A 780 10.23 9.65 10.88
CA GLY A 780 9.84 8.63 11.86
C GLY A 780 8.48 8.83 12.53
N GLY A 781 7.85 9.99 12.33
CA GLY A 781 6.65 10.44 13.05
C GLY A 781 6.79 11.87 13.59
N LEU A 782 5.73 12.42 14.17
CA LEU A 782 5.72 13.78 14.75
C LEU A 782 6.53 13.84 16.05
N LEU A 783 6.41 12.83 16.90
CA LEU A 783 7.18 12.72 18.15
C LEU A 783 8.63 12.31 17.85
N ALA A 784 8.82 11.35 16.94
CA ALA A 784 10.16 10.96 16.49
C ALA A 784 10.92 12.07 15.74
N TRP A 785 10.20 13.04 15.15
CA TRP A 785 10.77 14.28 14.65
C TRP A 785 11.12 15.26 15.80
N ALA A 786 10.24 15.43 16.78
CA ALA A 786 10.54 16.24 17.96
C ALA A 786 11.78 15.75 18.72
N ASP A 787 12.01 14.43 18.76
CA ASP A 787 13.25 13.82 19.25
C ASP A 787 14.50 14.17 18.44
N SER A 788 14.38 14.49 17.15
CA SER A 788 15.50 15.02 16.34
C SER A 788 15.81 16.50 16.60
N LEU A 789 14.96 17.18 17.39
CA LEU A 789 15.21 18.53 17.89
C LEU A 789 15.68 18.51 19.35
N GLY A 790 15.05 17.68 20.19
CA GLY A 790 15.21 17.68 21.64
C GLY A 790 14.29 18.70 22.32
N ALA A 791 13.73 18.34 23.48
CA ALA A 791 12.67 19.13 24.13
C ALA A 791 13.08 20.56 24.51
N ALA A 792 14.36 20.78 24.88
CA ALA A 792 14.89 22.11 25.16
C ALA A 792 14.96 23.02 23.92
N GLU A 793 15.33 22.49 22.74
CA GLU A 793 15.31 23.25 21.47
C GLU A 793 13.88 23.51 20.99
N VAL A 794 12.92 22.61 21.29
CA VAL A 794 11.49 22.87 21.06
C VAL A 794 11.00 24.05 21.91
N LEU A 795 11.31 24.10 23.21
CA LEU A 795 10.99 25.26 24.06
C LEU A 795 11.61 26.55 23.53
N ARG A 796 12.89 26.53 23.16
CA ARG A 796 13.62 27.68 22.59
C ARG A 796 13.08 28.16 21.23
N ARG A 797 12.27 27.36 20.53
CA ARG A 797 11.53 27.76 19.32
C ARG A 797 10.12 28.27 19.61
N LEU A 798 9.48 27.78 20.67
CA LEU A 798 8.17 28.26 21.11
C LEU A 798 8.24 29.63 21.79
N GLU A 799 9.35 29.95 22.48
CA GLU A 799 9.57 31.24 23.15
C GLU A 799 9.19 32.48 22.30
N PRO A 800 9.74 32.68 21.07
CA PRO A 800 9.34 33.81 20.21
C PRO A 800 7.92 33.68 19.62
N LEU A 801 7.29 32.51 19.70
CA LEU A 801 5.93 32.25 19.20
C LEU A 801 4.86 32.36 20.28
N ALA A 802 5.23 32.39 21.57
CA ALA A 802 4.29 32.39 22.69
C ALA A 802 3.31 33.58 22.68
N ALA A 803 3.73 34.72 22.12
CA ALA A 803 2.91 35.91 21.93
C ALA A 803 1.72 35.71 20.97
N LEU A 804 1.72 34.66 20.13
CA LEU A 804 0.62 34.35 19.20
C LEU A 804 -0.61 33.74 19.90
N GLY A 805 -0.48 33.29 21.16
CA GLY A 805 -1.57 32.80 22.01
C GLY A 805 -1.41 31.37 22.53
N THR A 806 -2.40 30.89 23.29
CA THR A 806 -2.37 29.63 24.08
C THR A 806 -1.93 28.39 23.29
N ARG A 807 -2.27 28.30 21.99
CA ARG A 807 -1.84 27.19 21.11
C ARG A 807 -0.32 27.05 20.95
N MET A 808 0.46 28.11 21.18
CA MET A 808 1.93 28.11 21.17
C MET A 808 2.55 27.93 22.57
N GLN A 809 1.74 27.88 23.64
CA GLN A 809 2.26 27.70 24.99
C GLN A 809 2.65 26.22 25.22
N PRO A 810 3.80 25.95 25.87
CA PRO A 810 4.27 24.60 26.13
C PRO A 810 3.34 23.86 27.10
N THR A 811 3.16 22.55 26.90
CA THR A 811 2.46 21.70 27.86
C THR A 811 3.35 21.38 29.07
N GLU A 812 2.74 21.00 30.19
CA GLU A 812 3.49 20.53 31.37
C GLU A 812 4.39 19.33 31.02
N SER A 813 3.90 18.40 30.20
CA SER A 813 4.70 17.28 29.70
C SER A 813 5.90 17.72 28.85
N LEU A 814 5.80 18.76 28.02
CA LEU A 814 6.96 19.31 27.30
C LEU A 814 7.98 19.92 28.26
N LEU A 815 7.52 20.65 29.29
CA LEU A 815 8.39 21.23 30.33
C LEU A 815 9.08 20.12 31.14
N ALA A 816 8.37 19.04 31.47
CA ALA A 816 8.92 17.86 32.14
C ALA A 816 9.95 17.13 31.27
N LEU A 817 9.65 16.86 30.00
CA LEU A 817 10.59 16.24 29.06
C LEU A 817 11.90 17.06 28.93
N ALA A 818 11.79 18.39 28.84
CA ALA A 818 12.94 19.28 28.75
C ALA A 818 13.77 19.35 30.04
N ARG A 819 13.11 19.37 31.21
CA ARG A 819 13.78 19.36 32.53
C ARG A 819 14.46 18.02 32.82
N ASP A 820 13.78 16.92 32.50
CA ASP A 820 14.22 15.56 32.82
C ASP A 820 15.19 14.99 31.77
N GLY A 821 15.46 15.71 30.67
CA GLY A 821 16.32 15.27 29.57
C GLY A 821 15.74 14.09 28.75
N ARG A 822 14.41 13.92 28.75
CA ARG A 822 13.72 12.75 28.18
C ARG A 822 13.26 12.95 26.74
N HIS A 823 13.06 11.82 26.06
CA HIS A 823 12.61 11.75 24.68
C HIS A 823 11.08 11.84 24.54
N PHE A 824 10.60 12.40 23.44
CA PHE A 824 9.17 12.45 23.07
C PHE A 824 8.60 11.07 22.75
N THR A 825 9.45 10.09 22.48
CA THR A 825 9.06 8.71 22.16
C THR A 825 9.47 7.67 23.21
N SER A 826 9.81 8.10 24.44
CA SER A 826 10.08 7.23 25.60
C SER A 826 8.82 6.63 26.20
#